data_AF-A0A2W5KE28-F1
#
_entry.id   AF-A0A2W5KE28-F1
#
_cell.length_a   1.000
_cell.length_b   1.000
_cell.length_c   1.000
_cell.angle_alpha   90.00
_cell.angle_beta   90.00
_cell.angle_gamma   90.00
#
_symmetry.space_group_name_H-M   'P 1'
#
loop_
_entity.id
_entity.type
_entity.pdbx_description
1 polymer ?
#
loop_
_entity_poly.entity_id
_entity_poly.type
_entity_poly.pdbx_seq_one_letter_code
_entity_poly.pdbx_strand_id
1 'polypeptide(L)'
;MTEAEKPTDLLTRLGQLGAPELRRLLVEHLTKRKLGLTWERNAIEHDEALNADIVLPRLVPELSHKPSNAGEKFVHRNLIIEGDNFDALRLLKATHAGRVRVIYIDPPYNTGNKDWVYNDRYVGKADRWRHSQWLEFLYRRLLLARELLAPDGVILVSINDENRSRLELLMDEVFPGRRLGSLVWRTKDTGNDLSQRFSHVHEHVLVYANPGFKFNGRPTDRKKFRNPDDDERGEWSPQPLTANKTFLERPNTYYPIQNPDTGYWYPCDPDSTWRFASEKEIRRRFDNDEEAVAAAIEGLRSDTIEQLIEKKLIYFPPCNPEDVMRFDTRADLLAAIREGRGPALPKKKTPLLREDLPDLDFWIGKPIAAGRPSRKEHWTARPEEERLAPLSSWIAGINEEINDDDEYIEAVITLRSTRGGVATEEVKSALGGKAFPYPKPLSLLKGLLEQATHRDDTVLDFFAGSGTTAHALLQLNAEDGGQRRFILCSSTEATDKEPNKNICRDVCAARMRRIITGYNGSPGFTVEQGGEFAYLMLNKLAEVDLPFEAKASNAAALLSLRLAHAVWEFNEGLVQHIARADDYDILLCTEVTAGAVDELAAWPKAHGVQRLSVYCDRPIALQEALEARGVDASCHGLVEALLSGQAGGRV
;
A
#
# COMPACT_ATOMS: atom_id res chain seq x y z
N MET A 1 16.87 -33.43 3.36
CA MET A 1 15.80 -32.71 4.09
C MET A 1 16.04 -31.23 3.93
N THR A 2 15.15 -30.56 3.22
CA THR A 2 15.23 -29.14 2.87
C THR A 2 14.81 -28.27 4.06
N GLU A 3 15.37 -27.06 4.18
CA GLU A 3 15.17 -26.13 5.31
C GLU A 3 13.71 -25.67 5.55
N ALA A 4 12.78 -26.01 4.66
CA ALA A 4 11.39 -25.55 4.69
C ALA A 4 10.47 -26.36 5.64
N GLU A 5 10.86 -27.55 6.11
CA GLU A 5 10.00 -28.43 6.94
C GLU A 5 10.16 -28.24 8.46
N LYS A 6 11.11 -27.41 8.92
CA LYS A 6 11.46 -27.29 10.35
C LYS A 6 10.54 -26.44 11.25
N PRO A 7 9.82 -25.39 10.81
CA PRO A 7 9.06 -24.54 11.73
C PRO A 7 7.90 -25.27 12.40
N THR A 8 7.28 -26.19 11.66
CA THR A 8 6.07 -26.91 12.07
C THR A 8 6.37 -27.93 13.18
N ASP A 9 7.51 -28.63 13.11
CA ASP A 9 7.94 -29.66 14.09
C ASP A 9 8.33 -29.07 15.46
N LEU A 10 8.93 -27.88 15.48
CA LEU A 10 9.38 -27.25 16.73
C LEU A 10 8.19 -26.77 17.59
N LEU A 11 7.18 -26.17 16.95
CA LEU A 11 5.97 -25.69 17.61
C LEU A 11 5.16 -26.84 18.21
N THR A 12 5.08 -28.00 17.53
CA THR A 12 4.36 -29.17 18.06
C THR A 12 5.04 -29.78 19.28
N ARG A 13 6.35 -29.62 19.40
CA ARG A 13 7.17 -30.18 20.48
C ARG A 13 7.42 -29.20 21.62
N LEU A 14 7.03 -27.93 21.48
CA LEU A 14 7.36 -26.84 22.42
C LEU A 14 6.99 -27.16 23.88
N GLY A 15 5.82 -27.77 24.10
CA GLY A 15 5.34 -28.16 25.44
C GLY A 15 6.06 -29.36 26.06
N GLN A 16 6.89 -30.07 25.27
CA GLN A 16 7.68 -31.23 25.69
C GLN A 16 9.17 -30.90 25.88
N LEU A 17 9.60 -29.69 25.50
CA LEU A 17 10.99 -29.26 25.60
C LEU A 17 11.33 -28.89 27.05
N GLY A 18 12.43 -29.45 27.56
CA GLY A 18 12.97 -29.04 28.86
C GLY A 18 13.66 -27.67 28.80
N ALA A 19 13.80 -27.01 29.95
CA ALA A 19 14.54 -25.75 30.06
C ALA A 19 15.96 -25.78 29.44
N PRO A 20 16.75 -26.89 29.54
CA PRO A 20 18.05 -26.97 28.88
C PRO A 20 17.97 -26.96 27.34
N GLU A 21 16.98 -27.64 26.77
CA GLU A 21 16.79 -27.70 25.31
C GLU A 21 16.33 -26.35 24.76
N LEU A 22 15.41 -25.69 25.47
CA LEU A 22 15.00 -24.32 25.15
C LEU A 22 16.19 -23.35 25.19
N ARG A 23 17.05 -23.43 26.21
CA ARG A 23 18.27 -22.62 26.28
C ARG A 23 19.20 -22.91 25.09
N ARG A 24 19.39 -24.18 24.72
CA ARG A 24 20.23 -24.54 23.57
C ARG A 24 19.68 -23.96 22.27
N LEU A 25 18.38 -24.13 22.01
CA LEU A 25 17.72 -23.60 20.81
C LEU A 25 17.75 -22.08 20.77
N LEU A 26 17.56 -21.42 21.91
CA LEU A 26 17.66 -19.97 22.02
C LEU A 26 19.09 -19.50 21.75
N VAL A 27 20.10 -20.14 22.31
CA VAL A 27 21.52 -19.84 22.03
C VAL A 27 21.83 -20.05 20.55
N GLU A 28 21.39 -21.17 19.96
CA GLU A 28 21.58 -21.44 18.54
C GLU A 28 20.92 -20.36 17.68
N HIS A 29 19.68 -19.97 17.99
CA HIS A 29 18.96 -18.92 17.29
C HIS A 29 19.63 -17.55 17.41
N LEU A 30 20.06 -17.17 18.63
CA LEU A 30 20.68 -15.88 18.91
C LEU A 30 22.11 -15.77 18.36
N THR A 31 22.82 -16.89 18.20
CA THR A 31 24.20 -16.92 17.70
C THR A 31 24.30 -17.21 16.20
N LYS A 32 23.20 -17.65 15.57
CA LYS A 32 23.15 -17.88 14.12
C LYS A 32 23.34 -16.55 13.40
N ARG A 33 24.46 -16.43 12.69
CA ARG A 33 24.71 -15.27 11.82
C ARG A 33 23.70 -15.32 10.67
N LYS A 34 22.92 -14.25 10.54
CA LYS A 34 22.06 -14.02 9.38
C LYS A 34 22.72 -13.02 8.44
N LEU A 35 22.52 -13.20 7.14
CA LEU A 35 22.76 -12.13 6.17
C LEU A 35 21.67 -11.07 6.38
N GLY A 36 22.04 -9.83 6.66
CA GLY A 36 21.08 -8.75 6.85
C GLY A 36 21.53 -7.68 7.85
N LEU A 37 20.56 -6.91 8.35
CA LEU A 37 20.78 -5.83 9.30
C LEU A 37 20.91 -6.35 10.74
N THR A 38 21.94 -5.87 11.44
CA THR A 38 22.13 -6.05 12.89
C THR A 38 22.30 -4.69 13.55
N TRP A 39 21.62 -4.45 14.66
CA TRP A 39 21.75 -3.23 15.47
C TRP A 39 21.70 -3.58 16.96
N GLU A 40 22.20 -2.66 17.80
CA GLU A 40 22.11 -2.82 19.25
C GLU A 40 20.64 -2.71 19.69
N ARG A 41 20.14 -3.75 20.36
CA ARG A 41 18.77 -3.81 20.85
C ARG A 41 18.69 -4.44 22.22
N ASN A 42 17.79 -3.93 23.05
CA ASN A 42 17.44 -4.49 24.35
C ASN A 42 16.08 -5.19 24.24
N ALA A 43 16.09 -6.51 24.04
CA ALA A 43 14.87 -7.30 23.88
C ALA A 43 14.02 -7.34 25.16
N ILE A 44 14.65 -7.32 26.33
CA ILE A 44 13.95 -7.32 27.61
C ILE A 44 13.16 -6.02 27.77
N GLU A 45 13.81 -4.87 27.54
CA GLU A 45 13.15 -3.57 27.62
C GLU A 45 12.04 -3.41 26.57
N HIS A 46 12.20 -4.02 25.40
CA HIS A 46 11.14 -4.07 24.39
C HIS A 46 9.91 -4.83 24.91
N ASP A 47 10.11 -6.02 25.46
CA ASP A 47 9.03 -6.84 26.01
C ASP A 47 8.39 -6.17 27.24
N GLU A 48 9.19 -5.56 28.12
CA GLU A 48 8.71 -4.76 29.25
C GLU A 48 7.84 -3.59 28.77
N ALA A 49 8.26 -2.85 27.73
CA ALA A 49 7.48 -1.74 27.19
C ALA A 49 6.14 -2.18 26.57
N LEU A 50 6.07 -3.37 25.96
CA LEU A 50 4.82 -3.93 25.44
C LEU A 50 3.86 -4.33 26.56
N ASN A 51 4.39 -4.84 27.67
CA ASN A 51 3.64 -5.30 28.85
C ASN A 51 3.55 -4.25 29.97
N ALA A 52 3.96 -3.01 29.71
CA ALA A 52 3.84 -1.90 30.63
C ALA A 52 2.37 -1.48 30.81
N ASP A 53 2.14 -0.29 31.36
CA ASP A 53 0.82 0.30 31.59
C ASP A 53 -0.20 0.03 30.47
N ILE A 54 -1.43 -0.24 30.88
CA ILE A 54 -2.60 -0.33 30.02
C ILE A 54 -2.89 1.05 29.44
N VAL A 55 -3.14 1.12 28.14
CA VAL A 55 -3.35 2.37 27.41
C VAL A 55 -4.84 2.56 27.17
N LEU A 56 -5.43 3.54 27.86
CA LEU A 56 -6.85 3.84 27.79
C LEU A 56 -7.11 5.14 27.02
N PRO A 57 -8.05 5.14 26.06
CA PRO A 57 -8.44 6.35 25.36
C PRO A 57 -9.29 7.25 26.26
N ARG A 58 -9.03 8.56 26.20
CA ARG A 58 -9.86 9.60 26.81
C ARG A 58 -10.30 10.57 25.74
N LEU A 59 -11.60 10.61 25.47
CA LEU A 59 -12.20 11.61 24.58
C LEU A 59 -12.08 13.01 25.19
N VAL A 60 -11.72 13.99 24.35
CA VAL A 60 -11.64 15.41 24.69
C VAL A 60 -12.61 16.18 23.78
N PRO A 61 -13.89 16.32 24.16
CA PRO A 61 -14.93 16.90 23.30
C PRO A 61 -14.59 18.31 22.81
N GLU A 62 -13.98 19.14 23.65
CA GLU A 62 -13.63 20.53 23.34
C GLU A 62 -12.52 20.66 22.27
N LEU A 63 -11.72 19.61 22.06
CA LEU A 63 -10.70 19.58 21.01
C LEU A 63 -11.16 18.80 19.77
N SER A 64 -12.24 18.04 19.90
CA SER A 64 -12.90 17.29 18.83
C SER A 64 -13.64 18.22 17.85
N HIS A 65 -14.12 17.67 16.75
CA HIS A 65 -14.96 18.40 15.80
C HIS A 65 -16.21 17.59 15.45
N LYS A 66 -17.38 18.19 15.66
CA LYS A 66 -18.67 17.74 15.13
C LYS A 66 -19.43 18.93 14.52
N PRO A 67 -20.36 18.70 13.59
CA PRO A 67 -21.21 19.75 13.04
C PRO A 67 -22.01 20.50 14.11
N SER A 68 -22.27 21.78 13.89
CA SER A 68 -23.06 22.59 14.82
C SER A 68 -24.52 22.13 14.98
N ASN A 69 -25.05 21.38 14.01
CA ASN A 69 -26.38 20.76 14.04
C ASN A 69 -26.37 19.31 14.53
N ALA A 70 -25.22 18.77 14.95
CA ALA A 70 -25.16 17.44 15.53
C ALA A 70 -25.90 17.42 16.88
N GLY A 71 -26.69 16.37 17.11
CA GLY A 71 -27.37 16.17 18.38
C GLY A 71 -26.40 15.94 19.55
N GLU A 72 -26.94 15.85 20.77
CA GLU A 72 -26.16 15.54 21.98
C GLU A 72 -25.47 14.17 21.91
N LYS A 73 -26.00 13.24 21.10
CA LYS A 73 -25.36 11.96 20.80
C LYS A 73 -24.74 12.02 19.41
N PHE A 74 -23.42 12.07 19.34
CA PHE A 74 -22.67 12.05 18.08
C PHE A 74 -21.61 10.93 18.09
N VAL A 75 -21.40 10.32 16.92
CA VAL A 75 -20.42 9.25 16.70
C VAL A 75 -19.30 9.77 15.84
N HIS A 76 -18.10 9.70 16.37
CA HIS A 76 -16.89 10.03 15.65
C HIS A 76 -16.28 8.78 15.02
N ARG A 77 -16.18 8.75 13.69
CA ARG A 77 -15.55 7.67 12.91
C ARG A 77 -14.07 7.95 12.65
N ASN A 78 -13.69 9.23 12.61
CA ASN A 78 -12.30 9.64 12.45
C ASN A 78 -11.66 9.98 13.79
N LEU A 79 -10.37 9.65 13.92
CA LEU A 79 -9.63 9.79 15.18
C LEU A 79 -8.39 10.65 15.00
N ILE A 80 -8.16 11.55 15.96
CA ILE A 80 -6.86 12.18 16.18
C ILE A 80 -6.42 11.83 17.60
N ILE A 81 -5.32 11.09 17.71
CA ILE A 81 -4.77 10.59 18.97
C ILE A 81 -3.52 11.41 19.33
N GLU A 82 -3.60 12.12 20.45
CA GLU A 82 -2.47 12.82 21.07
C GLU A 82 -1.69 11.85 21.95
N GLY A 83 -0.38 11.71 21.67
CA GLY A 83 0.53 10.96 22.53
C GLY A 83 1.72 10.38 21.79
N ASP A 84 2.48 9.55 22.48
CA ASP A 84 3.49 8.72 21.82
C ASP A 84 2.81 7.71 20.90
N ASN A 85 3.29 7.63 19.67
CA ASN A 85 2.72 6.75 18.66
C ASN A 85 2.92 5.25 18.97
N PHE A 86 3.88 4.85 19.79
CA PHE A 86 3.98 3.47 20.28
C PHE A 86 2.78 3.12 21.18
N ASP A 87 2.44 3.99 22.13
CA ASP A 87 1.27 3.81 23.01
C ASP A 87 -0.04 3.86 22.20
N ALA A 88 -0.15 4.77 21.23
CA ALA A 88 -1.29 4.82 20.32
C ALA A 88 -1.43 3.52 19.51
N LEU A 89 -0.33 2.96 19.00
CA LEU A 89 -0.32 1.68 18.29
C LEU A 89 -0.67 0.51 19.20
N ARG A 90 -0.29 0.51 20.49
CA ARG A 90 -0.72 -0.49 21.48
C ARG A 90 -2.25 -0.45 21.67
N LEU A 91 -2.83 0.74 21.82
CA LEU A 91 -4.29 0.92 21.86
C LEU A 91 -4.95 0.43 20.56
N LEU A 92 -4.41 0.81 19.41
CA LEU A 92 -4.95 0.42 18.11
C LEU A 92 -4.84 -1.08 17.87
N LYS A 93 -3.82 -1.76 18.41
CA LYS A 93 -3.73 -3.23 18.35
C LYS A 93 -4.93 -3.89 19.04
N ALA A 94 -5.38 -3.34 20.17
CA ALA A 94 -6.54 -3.86 20.89
C ALA A 94 -7.90 -3.54 20.24
N THR A 95 -7.93 -2.64 19.24
CA THR A 95 -9.19 -2.07 18.71
C THR A 95 -9.33 -2.16 17.18
N HIS A 96 -8.24 -2.26 16.43
CA HIS A 96 -8.18 -2.17 14.96
C HIS A 96 -7.25 -3.21 14.32
N ALA A 97 -6.80 -4.24 15.05
CA ALA A 97 -5.96 -5.30 14.48
C ALA A 97 -6.62 -5.93 13.24
N GLY A 98 -5.85 -6.04 12.15
CA GLY A 98 -6.31 -6.60 10.87
C GLY A 98 -7.37 -5.78 10.14
N ARG A 99 -7.56 -4.49 10.46
CA ARG A 99 -8.62 -3.63 9.88
C ARG A 99 -8.12 -2.45 9.07
N VAL A 100 -6.85 -2.07 9.20
CA VAL A 100 -6.29 -0.89 8.53
C VAL A 100 -5.88 -1.24 7.11
N ARG A 101 -6.48 -0.58 6.11
CA ARG A 101 -6.12 -0.79 4.70
C ARG A 101 -4.76 -0.16 4.39
N VAL A 102 -4.61 1.13 4.70
CA VAL A 102 -3.41 1.87 4.35
C VAL A 102 -2.79 2.44 5.60
N ILE A 103 -1.52 2.17 5.78
CA ILE A 103 -0.68 2.90 6.71
C ILE A 103 0.23 3.79 5.88
N TYR A 104 0.12 5.11 6.03
CA TYR A 104 1.11 6.04 5.49
C TYR A 104 1.89 6.64 6.64
N ILE A 105 3.22 6.66 6.55
CA ILE A 105 4.06 7.33 7.54
C ILE A 105 5.18 8.13 6.89
N ASP A 106 5.49 9.26 7.52
CA ASP A 106 6.65 10.10 7.23
C ASP A 106 7.55 10.16 8.48
N PRO A 107 8.30 9.09 8.79
CA PRO A 107 9.11 9.03 9.99
C PRO A 107 10.26 10.06 9.95
N PRO A 108 10.85 10.42 11.09
CA PRO A 108 12.02 11.29 11.11
C PRO A 108 13.17 10.66 10.31
N TYR A 109 13.76 11.41 9.39
CA TYR A 109 14.79 10.91 8.46
C TYR A 109 16.18 10.76 9.08
N ASN A 110 16.37 11.03 10.37
CA ASN A 110 17.66 10.90 11.06
C ASN A 110 18.84 11.58 10.32
N THR A 111 18.65 12.83 9.87
CA THR A 111 19.66 13.61 9.12
C THR A 111 20.67 14.30 10.03
N GLY A 112 20.43 14.32 11.35
CA GLY A 112 21.28 14.98 12.34
C GLY A 112 21.17 16.51 12.34
N ASN A 113 20.26 17.09 11.55
CA ASN A 113 19.84 18.48 11.73
C ASN A 113 18.87 18.57 12.91
N LYS A 114 18.96 19.64 13.70
CA LYS A 114 18.10 19.92 14.86
C LYS A 114 16.71 20.42 14.43
N ASP A 115 16.11 19.77 13.43
CA ASP A 115 14.83 20.20 12.86
C ASP A 115 13.65 19.58 13.64
N TRP A 116 13.53 20.03 14.89
CA TRP A 116 12.35 20.29 15.74
C TRP A 116 11.05 19.46 15.72
N VAL A 117 10.95 18.26 15.13
CA VAL A 117 9.64 17.58 15.00
C VAL A 117 9.55 16.15 15.57
N TYR A 118 10.63 15.56 16.07
CA TYR A 118 10.52 14.35 16.88
C TYR A 118 11.42 14.45 18.09
N ASN A 119 10.95 13.98 19.24
CA ASN A 119 11.63 14.05 20.53
C ASN A 119 13.08 13.52 20.45
N ASP A 120 14.01 14.43 20.14
CA ASP A 120 15.45 14.24 19.93
C ASP A 120 16.18 13.81 21.22
N ARG A 121 15.47 13.45 22.30
CA ARG A 121 16.06 12.83 23.49
C ARG A 121 16.84 11.56 23.17
N TYR A 122 16.52 10.89 22.06
CA TYR A 122 17.13 9.60 21.75
C TYR A 122 18.43 9.69 20.99
N VAL A 123 18.71 10.73 20.20
CA VAL A 123 20.01 10.78 19.55
C VAL A 123 20.57 12.15 19.18
N GLY A 124 21.64 12.56 19.86
CA GLY A 124 22.51 13.62 19.37
C GLY A 124 23.30 13.19 18.11
N LYS A 125 23.64 14.14 17.23
CA LYS A 125 24.49 13.91 16.05
C LYS A 125 25.83 13.22 16.37
N ALA A 126 26.34 13.40 17.59
CA ALA A 126 27.58 12.81 18.08
C ALA A 126 27.39 11.48 18.83
N ASP A 127 26.15 10.99 19.01
CA ASP A 127 25.91 9.70 19.65
C ASP A 127 26.37 8.56 18.73
N ARG A 128 27.20 7.69 19.29
CA ARG A 128 27.71 6.51 18.61
C ARG A 128 26.60 5.53 18.20
N TRP A 129 25.48 5.51 18.93
CA TRP A 129 24.40 4.53 18.76
C TRP A 129 23.19 5.05 17.99
N ARG A 130 23.32 6.22 17.35
CA ARG A 130 22.27 6.91 16.59
C ARG A 130 21.41 6.05 15.71
N HIS A 131 22.06 5.27 14.86
CA HIS A 131 21.34 4.45 13.89
C HIS A 131 20.65 3.27 14.57
N SER A 132 21.27 2.68 15.61
CA SER A 132 20.64 1.61 16.39
C SER A 132 19.41 2.09 17.14
N GLN A 133 19.46 3.26 17.78
CA GLN A 133 18.31 3.85 18.47
C GLN A 133 17.18 4.20 17.51
N TRP A 134 17.50 4.78 16.34
CA TRP A 134 16.50 5.07 15.31
C TRP A 134 15.86 3.80 14.74
N LEU A 135 16.66 2.77 14.48
CA LEU A 135 16.19 1.47 14.03
C LEU A 135 15.28 0.82 15.09
N GLU A 136 15.68 0.80 16.35
CA GLU A 136 14.88 0.25 17.44
C GLU A 136 13.56 1.03 17.61
N PHE A 137 13.62 2.37 17.59
CA PHE A 137 12.44 3.23 17.66
C PHE A 137 11.40 2.88 16.58
N LEU A 138 11.84 2.71 15.32
CA LEU A 138 10.97 2.32 14.21
C LEU A 138 10.54 0.85 14.31
N TYR A 139 11.46 -0.06 14.64
CA TYR A 139 11.21 -1.49 14.75
C TYR A 139 10.02 -1.78 15.66
N ARG A 140 10.02 -1.21 16.87
CA ARG A 140 8.95 -1.40 17.87
C ARG A 140 7.57 -1.00 17.33
N ARG A 141 7.51 0.10 16.57
CA ARG A 141 6.28 0.65 15.98
C ARG A 141 5.83 -0.15 14.76
N LEU A 142 6.76 -0.49 13.88
CA LEU A 142 6.48 -1.23 12.65
C LEU A 142 5.96 -2.65 12.96
N LEU A 143 6.42 -3.28 14.04
CA LEU A 143 5.85 -4.55 14.53
C LEU A 143 4.36 -4.44 14.86
N LEU A 144 3.96 -3.40 15.60
CA LEU A 144 2.55 -3.15 15.92
C LEU A 144 1.77 -2.78 14.65
N ALA A 145 2.30 -1.89 13.83
CA ALA A 145 1.70 -1.48 12.56
C ALA A 145 1.38 -2.68 11.65
N ARG A 146 2.26 -3.68 11.62
CA ARG A 146 2.04 -4.93 10.86
C ARG A 146 0.81 -5.70 11.32
N GLU A 147 0.51 -5.71 12.62
CA GLU A 147 -0.68 -6.38 13.17
C GLU A 147 -1.98 -5.62 12.87
N LEU A 148 -1.89 -4.32 12.55
CA LEU A 148 -3.05 -3.49 12.19
C LEU A 148 -3.50 -3.68 10.74
N LEU A 149 -2.58 -4.08 9.85
CA LEU A 149 -2.88 -4.19 8.42
C LEU A 149 -3.93 -5.27 8.12
N ALA A 150 -4.95 -4.90 7.36
CA ALA A 150 -5.92 -5.81 6.77
C ALA A 150 -5.25 -6.86 5.85
N PRO A 151 -5.91 -8.01 5.54
CA PRO A 151 -5.33 -9.03 4.66
C PRO A 151 -4.89 -8.54 3.27
N ASP A 152 -5.48 -7.44 2.82
CA ASP A 152 -5.20 -6.72 1.59
C ASP A 152 -4.64 -5.30 1.85
N GLY A 153 -4.04 -5.08 3.02
CA GLY A 153 -3.48 -3.79 3.42
C GLY A 153 -2.04 -3.54 2.95
N VAL A 154 -1.66 -2.27 2.91
CA VAL A 154 -0.34 -1.75 2.50
C VAL A 154 0.20 -0.75 3.50
N ILE A 155 1.52 -0.75 3.71
CA ILE A 155 2.25 0.33 4.37
C ILE A 155 3.12 1.06 3.36
N LEU A 156 2.99 2.39 3.34
CA LEU A 156 3.70 3.35 2.51
C LEU A 156 4.59 4.22 3.41
N VAL A 157 5.90 4.20 3.19
CA VAL A 157 6.86 4.87 4.09
C VAL A 157 7.73 5.85 3.32
N SER A 158 7.56 7.15 3.58
CA SER A 158 8.43 8.18 3.02
C SER A 158 9.81 8.15 3.66
N ILE A 159 10.87 8.27 2.85
CA ILE A 159 12.25 8.31 3.34
C ILE A 159 13.17 9.03 2.34
N ASN A 160 14.20 9.70 2.85
CA ASN A 160 15.27 10.22 2.02
C ASN A 160 16.23 9.12 1.55
N ASP A 161 17.09 9.45 0.59
CA ASP A 161 18.07 8.49 0.05
C ASP A 161 19.12 8.05 1.09
N GLU A 162 19.52 8.94 2.01
CA GLU A 162 20.56 8.70 3.02
C GLU A 162 20.25 7.52 3.96
N ASN A 163 18.99 7.40 4.41
CA ASN A 163 18.58 6.38 5.37
C ASN A 163 17.69 5.29 4.76
N ARG A 164 17.39 5.37 3.46
CA ARG A 164 16.60 4.39 2.72
C ARG A 164 17.10 2.96 2.92
N SER A 165 18.39 2.69 2.72
CA SER A 165 18.93 1.33 2.76
C SER A 165 18.77 0.66 4.14
N ARG A 166 18.96 1.41 5.22
CA ARG A 166 18.77 0.93 6.59
C ARG A 166 17.29 0.63 6.87
N LEU A 167 16.40 1.51 6.43
CA LEU A 167 14.97 1.32 6.59
C LEU A 167 14.45 0.16 5.75
N GLU A 168 14.92 -0.01 4.52
CA GLU A 168 14.53 -1.14 3.68
C GLU A 168 14.90 -2.47 4.33
N LEU A 169 16.13 -2.61 4.86
CA LEU A 169 16.53 -3.83 5.56
C LEU A 169 15.74 -4.07 6.86
N LEU A 170 15.38 -3.00 7.57
CA LEU A 170 14.50 -3.09 8.74
C LEU A 170 13.08 -3.53 8.35
N MET A 171 12.55 -2.97 7.26
CA MET A 171 11.23 -3.32 6.74
C MET A 171 11.20 -4.76 6.23
N ASP A 172 12.25 -5.25 5.57
CA ASP A 172 12.39 -6.65 5.16
C ASP A 172 12.39 -7.62 6.37
N GLU A 173 12.94 -7.20 7.51
CA GLU A 173 12.87 -7.96 8.77
C GLU A 173 11.45 -7.96 9.36
N VAL A 174 10.76 -6.82 9.35
CA VAL A 174 9.40 -6.70 9.94
C VAL A 174 8.34 -7.34 9.02
N PHE A 175 8.48 -7.17 7.71
CA PHE A 175 7.53 -7.54 6.67
C PHE A 175 8.16 -8.53 5.66
N PRO A 176 8.58 -9.73 6.10
CA PRO A 176 9.29 -10.67 5.25
C PRO A 176 8.43 -11.11 4.06
N GLY A 177 8.99 -10.98 2.84
CA GLY A 177 8.32 -11.38 1.60
C GLY A 177 7.15 -10.47 1.17
N ARG A 178 6.96 -9.32 1.83
CA ARG A 178 5.86 -8.38 1.55
C ARG A 178 6.28 -7.15 0.74
N ARG A 179 7.56 -7.05 0.36
CA ARG A 179 8.11 -5.92 -0.40
C ARG A 179 7.56 -5.92 -1.83
N LEU A 180 6.88 -4.85 -2.21
CA LEU A 180 6.47 -4.63 -3.61
C LEU A 180 7.49 -3.79 -4.38
N GLY A 181 8.15 -2.84 -3.69
CA GLY A 181 9.15 -1.97 -4.32
C GLY A 181 9.26 -0.60 -3.64
N SER A 182 9.64 0.40 -4.41
CA SER A 182 9.73 1.80 -3.98
C SER A 182 9.24 2.72 -5.09
N LEU A 183 8.43 3.71 -4.74
CA LEU A 183 8.10 4.83 -5.62
C LEU A 183 9.18 5.90 -5.45
N VAL A 184 9.71 6.41 -6.55
CA VAL A 184 10.68 7.52 -6.55
C VAL A 184 9.92 8.81 -6.78
N TRP A 185 9.99 9.71 -5.80
CA TRP A 185 9.24 10.95 -5.78
C TRP A 185 10.14 12.15 -6.00
N ARG A 186 9.95 12.83 -7.13
CA ARG A 186 10.68 14.07 -7.41
C ARG A 186 10.20 15.21 -6.50
N THR A 187 11.10 15.72 -5.66
CA THR A 187 10.79 16.76 -4.66
C THR A 187 11.14 18.17 -5.10
N LYS A 188 12.09 18.31 -6.04
CA LYS A 188 12.58 19.59 -6.58
C LYS A 188 13.18 19.44 -7.99
N ASP A 189 13.50 20.56 -8.64
CA ASP A 189 14.05 20.55 -9.99
C ASP A 189 15.57 20.42 -10.01
N THR A 190 16.23 21.12 -9.08
CA THR A 190 17.69 21.12 -8.91
C THR A 190 18.05 21.07 -7.42
N GLY A 191 19.15 20.39 -7.12
CA GLY A 191 19.81 20.39 -5.83
C GLY A 191 20.98 21.38 -5.84
N ASN A 192 21.28 21.96 -4.68
CA ASN A 192 22.31 23.00 -4.54
C ASN A 192 23.71 22.44 -4.21
N ASP A 193 23.97 21.15 -4.43
CA ASP A 193 25.31 20.58 -4.17
C ASP A 193 26.25 20.77 -5.37
N LEU A 194 26.82 21.97 -5.44
CA LEU A 194 27.80 22.36 -6.45
C LEU A 194 29.15 21.66 -6.27
N SER A 195 29.44 21.13 -5.08
CA SER A 195 30.75 20.58 -4.73
C SER A 195 30.97 19.20 -5.33
N GLN A 196 29.95 18.33 -5.25
CA GLN A 196 30.00 16.98 -5.79
C GLN A 196 29.48 16.91 -7.23
N ARG A 197 28.85 17.99 -7.73
CA ARG A 197 28.12 18.01 -9.01
C ARG A 197 27.07 16.90 -9.10
N PHE A 198 26.52 16.49 -7.96
CA PHE A 198 25.52 15.44 -7.83
C PHE A 198 24.27 16.01 -7.17
N SER A 199 23.21 16.18 -7.97
CA SER A 199 22.01 16.91 -7.58
C SER A 199 20.94 15.95 -7.04
N HIS A 200 20.84 15.83 -5.72
CA HIS A 200 19.77 15.07 -5.06
C HIS A 200 18.42 15.81 -5.15
N VAL A 201 17.49 15.30 -5.95
CA VAL A 201 16.20 15.96 -6.27
C VAL A 201 14.97 15.10 -6.04
N HIS A 202 15.16 13.91 -5.48
CA HIS A 202 14.08 12.97 -5.21
C HIS A 202 14.20 12.37 -3.81
N GLU A 203 13.06 11.88 -3.33
CA GLU A 203 12.92 11.04 -2.15
C GLU A 203 12.23 9.74 -2.57
N HIS A 204 12.02 8.81 -1.63
CA HIS A 204 11.42 7.51 -1.90
C HIS A 204 10.19 7.29 -1.02
N VAL A 205 9.21 6.55 -1.54
CA VAL A 205 8.12 5.95 -0.77
C VAL A 205 8.24 4.44 -0.88
N LEU A 206 8.64 3.78 0.21
CA LEU A 206 8.74 2.33 0.27
C LEU A 206 7.35 1.69 0.31
N VAL A 207 7.16 0.59 -0.41
CA VAL A 207 5.87 -0.09 -0.53
C VAL A 207 5.98 -1.54 -0.05
N TYR A 208 5.31 -1.85 1.06
CA TYR A 208 5.19 -3.21 1.61
C TYR A 208 3.72 -3.54 1.82
N ALA A 209 3.26 -4.69 1.31
CA ALA A 209 1.85 -5.02 1.33
C ALA A 209 1.58 -6.49 1.65
N ASN A 210 0.41 -6.76 2.21
CA ASN A 210 -0.08 -8.12 2.38
C ASN A 210 -0.49 -8.71 1.01
N PRO A 211 -0.50 -10.05 0.85
CA PRO A 211 -0.69 -10.70 -0.45
C PRO A 211 -1.98 -10.31 -1.21
N GLY A 212 -3.03 -9.86 -0.51
CA GLY A 212 -4.29 -9.44 -1.15
C GLY A 212 -4.25 -8.04 -1.77
N PHE A 213 -3.22 -7.23 -1.49
CA PHE A 213 -3.17 -5.84 -1.94
C PHE A 213 -2.88 -5.71 -3.43
N LYS A 214 -3.60 -4.79 -4.08
CA LYS A 214 -3.30 -4.29 -5.42
C LYS A 214 -3.57 -2.79 -5.44
N PHE A 215 -2.78 -2.05 -6.22
CA PHE A 215 -3.14 -0.67 -6.55
C PHE A 215 -4.38 -0.67 -7.45
N ASN A 216 -5.24 0.34 -7.29
CA ASN A 216 -6.49 0.48 -8.04
C ASN A 216 -6.27 0.60 -9.56
N GLY A 217 -5.14 1.14 -9.99
CA GLY A 217 -4.88 1.40 -11.39
C GLY A 217 -5.84 2.46 -11.96
N ARG A 218 -5.97 2.47 -13.29
CA ARG A 218 -6.88 3.33 -14.07
C ARG A 218 -7.32 2.56 -15.30
N PRO A 219 -8.57 2.76 -15.78
CA PRO A 219 -9.02 2.15 -17.03
C PRO A 219 -8.05 2.42 -18.18
N THR A 220 -7.74 1.38 -18.94
CA THR A 220 -6.84 1.44 -20.09
C THR A 220 -7.43 2.38 -21.15
N ASP A 221 -6.59 3.20 -21.78
CA ASP A 221 -7.04 4.09 -22.85
C ASP A 221 -7.45 3.31 -24.10
N ARG A 222 -8.76 3.26 -24.36
CA ARG A 222 -9.33 2.59 -25.54
C ARG A 222 -8.87 3.22 -26.86
N LYS A 223 -8.40 4.48 -26.88
CA LYS A 223 -7.93 5.15 -28.11
C LYS A 223 -6.73 4.45 -28.78
N LYS A 224 -6.00 3.62 -28.03
CA LYS A 224 -4.88 2.81 -28.56
C LYS A 224 -5.35 1.55 -29.33
N PHE A 225 -6.64 1.21 -29.26
CA PHE A 225 -7.25 0.08 -29.97
C PHE A 225 -7.91 0.56 -31.26
N ARG A 226 -7.63 -0.11 -32.37
CA ARG A 226 -8.16 0.22 -33.71
C ARG A 226 -8.42 -1.08 -34.46
N ASN A 227 -9.16 -1.01 -35.57
CA ASN A 227 -9.38 -2.16 -36.44
C ASN A 227 -9.03 -1.83 -37.90
N PRO A 228 -7.73 -1.61 -38.21
CA PRO A 228 -7.32 -1.18 -39.55
C PRO A 228 -7.46 -2.25 -40.63
N ASP A 229 -7.63 -3.52 -40.25
CA ASP A 229 -7.71 -4.68 -41.13
C ASP A 229 -9.05 -5.42 -41.07
N ASP A 230 -10.09 -4.75 -40.56
CA ASP A 230 -11.47 -5.26 -40.49
C ASP A 230 -11.60 -6.65 -39.84
N ASP A 231 -10.87 -6.87 -38.75
CA ASP A 231 -10.90 -8.09 -37.97
C ASP A 231 -12.27 -8.28 -37.29
N GLU A 232 -12.90 -9.44 -37.49
CA GLU A 232 -14.23 -9.77 -36.97
C GLU A 232 -14.35 -9.73 -35.44
N ARG A 233 -13.22 -9.84 -34.73
CA ARG A 233 -13.17 -9.77 -33.25
C ARG A 233 -13.17 -8.33 -32.72
N GLY A 234 -13.10 -7.34 -33.61
CA GLY A 234 -13.19 -5.92 -33.29
C GLY A 234 -11.84 -5.25 -33.04
N GLU A 235 -11.88 -4.12 -32.31
CA GLU A 235 -10.72 -3.27 -32.07
C GLU A 235 -9.59 -4.00 -31.34
N TRP A 236 -8.36 -3.84 -31.82
CA TRP A 236 -7.16 -4.45 -31.27
C TRP A 236 -6.01 -3.45 -31.22
N SER A 237 -4.97 -3.78 -30.45
CA SER A 237 -3.74 -2.99 -30.38
C SER A 237 -2.51 -3.85 -30.71
N PRO A 238 -1.49 -3.28 -31.40
CA PRO A 238 -0.33 -4.03 -31.87
C PRO A 238 0.63 -4.35 -30.71
N GLN A 239 0.84 -5.63 -30.44
CA GLN A 239 1.82 -6.13 -29.47
C GLN A 239 3.13 -6.55 -30.17
N PRO A 240 4.31 -6.26 -29.59
CA PRO A 240 5.58 -6.69 -30.14
C PRO A 240 5.68 -8.22 -30.26
N LEU A 241 6.10 -8.70 -31.43
CA LEU A 241 6.38 -10.12 -31.65
C LEU A 241 7.76 -10.55 -31.18
N THR A 242 8.63 -9.63 -30.78
CA THR A 242 10.01 -9.97 -30.39
C THR A 242 10.19 -10.07 -28.88
N ALA A 243 11.29 -10.72 -28.50
CA ALA A 243 11.83 -10.79 -27.16
C ALA A 243 13.24 -10.17 -27.15
N ASN A 244 13.68 -9.67 -25.99
CA ASN A 244 15.03 -9.11 -25.83
C ASN A 244 16.07 -10.24 -25.71
N LYS A 245 16.26 -10.98 -26.81
CA LYS A 245 17.17 -12.10 -26.97
C LYS A 245 17.73 -12.13 -28.37
N THR A 246 19.05 -12.23 -28.48
CA THR A 246 19.75 -12.33 -29.77
C THR A 246 19.57 -13.71 -30.40
N PHE A 247 19.85 -13.84 -31.70
CA PHE A 247 19.79 -15.12 -32.41
C PHE A 247 20.79 -16.16 -31.86
N LEU A 248 21.88 -15.72 -31.24
CA LEU A 248 22.85 -16.60 -30.57
C LEU A 248 22.29 -17.16 -29.26
N GLU A 249 21.55 -16.34 -28.50
CA GLU A 249 20.92 -16.78 -27.25
C GLU A 249 19.70 -17.67 -27.49
N ARG A 250 18.94 -17.40 -28.57
CA ARG A 250 17.72 -18.13 -28.93
C ARG A 250 17.63 -18.43 -30.44
N PRO A 251 18.47 -19.34 -30.94
CA PRO A 251 18.45 -19.70 -32.36
C PRO A 251 17.13 -20.37 -32.78
N ASN A 252 16.38 -20.94 -31.84
CA ASN A 252 15.10 -21.63 -32.10
C ASN A 252 13.93 -20.70 -32.38
N THR A 253 14.08 -19.41 -32.13
CA THR A 253 13.07 -18.39 -32.42
C THR A 253 13.57 -17.33 -33.41
N TYR A 254 14.69 -17.62 -34.08
CA TYR A 254 15.21 -16.84 -35.19
C TYR A 254 14.85 -17.51 -36.52
N TYR A 255 13.72 -17.10 -37.09
CA TYR A 255 13.19 -17.67 -38.34
C TYR A 255 12.44 -16.60 -39.15
N PRO A 256 12.32 -16.75 -40.48
CA PRO A 256 11.56 -15.81 -41.31
C PRO A 256 10.04 -16.07 -41.16
N ILE A 257 9.24 -15.00 -41.22
CA ILE A 257 7.76 -15.10 -41.22
C ILE A 257 7.22 -14.71 -42.59
N GLN A 258 6.29 -15.49 -43.14
CA GLN A 258 5.59 -15.16 -44.38
C GLN A 258 4.16 -14.70 -44.08
N ASN A 259 3.72 -13.63 -44.74
CA ASN A 259 2.30 -13.32 -44.85
C ASN A 259 1.67 -14.26 -45.90
N PRO A 260 0.72 -15.13 -45.53
CA PRO A 260 0.12 -16.08 -46.48
C PRO A 260 -0.73 -15.41 -47.57
N ASP A 261 -1.27 -14.21 -47.31
CA ASP A 261 -2.18 -13.53 -48.23
C ASP A 261 -1.42 -12.84 -49.38
N THR A 262 -0.27 -12.24 -49.08
CA THR A 262 0.55 -11.52 -50.07
C THR A 262 1.76 -12.33 -50.56
N GLY A 263 2.15 -13.36 -49.82
CA GLY A 263 3.38 -14.12 -50.04
C GLY A 263 4.66 -13.39 -49.61
N TYR A 264 4.56 -12.18 -49.04
CA TYR A 264 5.71 -11.39 -48.61
C TYR A 264 6.36 -11.93 -47.34
N TRP A 265 7.68 -11.81 -47.26
CA TRP A 265 8.49 -12.29 -46.14
C TRP A 265 9.00 -11.16 -45.26
N TYR A 266 9.07 -11.43 -43.97
CA TYR A 266 9.53 -10.51 -42.94
C TYR A 266 10.71 -11.13 -42.19
N PRO A 267 11.88 -10.47 -42.18
CA PRO A 267 13.05 -10.95 -41.46
C PRO A 267 12.91 -10.76 -39.95
N CYS A 268 13.46 -11.72 -39.20
CA CYS A 268 13.61 -11.61 -37.75
C CYS A 268 14.73 -10.64 -37.42
N ASP A 269 14.57 -9.85 -36.35
CA ASP A 269 15.66 -9.02 -35.84
C ASP A 269 16.70 -9.92 -35.16
N PRO A 270 17.98 -9.94 -35.62
CA PRO A 270 19.01 -10.78 -35.03
C PRO A 270 19.36 -10.38 -33.59
N ASP A 271 19.10 -9.13 -33.18
CA ASP A 271 19.34 -8.66 -31.81
C ASP A 271 18.08 -8.79 -30.93
N SER A 272 16.90 -9.06 -31.53
CA SER A 272 15.63 -9.24 -30.85
C SER A 272 14.76 -10.28 -31.56
N THR A 273 15.02 -11.55 -31.29
CA THR A 273 14.34 -12.70 -31.92
C THR A 273 12.84 -12.77 -31.61
N TRP A 274 12.10 -13.60 -32.34
CA TRP A 274 10.67 -13.77 -32.09
C TRP A 274 10.39 -14.36 -30.70
N ARG A 275 9.22 -14.03 -30.16
CA ARG A 275 8.73 -14.54 -28.87
C ARG A 275 8.12 -15.93 -28.97
N PHE A 276 7.53 -16.24 -30.12
CA PHE A 276 6.80 -17.48 -30.38
C PHE A 276 7.72 -18.49 -31.06
N ALA A 277 7.41 -19.78 -30.90
CA ALA A 277 8.11 -20.84 -31.62
C ALA A 277 7.50 -21.00 -33.02
N SER A 278 8.30 -21.47 -33.98
CA SER A 278 7.82 -21.90 -35.30
C SER A 278 7.71 -23.41 -35.35
N GLU A 279 6.57 -23.91 -35.80
CA GLU A 279 6.38 -25.34 -36.03
C GLU A 279 7.35 -25.87 -37.08
N LYS A 280 7.61 -25.10 -38.14
CA LYS A 280 8.58 -25.47 -39.19
C LYS A 280 9.99 -25.64 -38.62
N GLU A 281 10.40 -24.74 -37.74
CA GLU A 281 11.71 -24.81 -37.09
C GLU A 281 11.77 -25.97 -36.09
N ILE A 282 10.69 -26.26 -35.35
CA ILE A 282 10.58 -27.45 -34.50
C ILE A 282 10.73 -28.72 -35.34
N ARG A 283 9.98 -28.85 -36.44
CA ARG A 283 10.06 -30.00 -37.35
C ARG A 283 11.45 -30.18 -37.94
N ARG A 284 12.11 -29.09 -38.37
CA ARG A 284 13.49 -29.11 -38.86
C ARG A 284 14.47 -29.63 -37.79
N ARG A 285 14.29 -29.24 -36.53
CA ARG A 285 15.18 -29.63 -35.42
C ARG A 285 15.04 -31.07 -34.97
N PHE A 286 13.85 -31.62 -35.11
CA PHE A 286 13.55 -33.01 -34.76
C PHE A 286 13.52 -33.93 -36.00
N ASP A 287 14.11 -33.50 -37.12
CA ASP A 287 14.19 -34.28 -38.37
C ASP A 287 12.84 -34.85 -38.87
N ASN A 288 11.74 -34.13 -38.60
CA ASN A 288 10.35 -34.54 -38.86
C ASN A 288 9.90 -35.81 -38.12
N ASP A 289 10.49 -36.14 -36.98
CA ASP A 289 9.95 -37.14 -36.05
C ASP A 289 8.62 -36.63 -35.45
N GLU A 290 7.50 -37.19 -35.91
CA GLU A 290 6.17 -36.74 -35.52
C GLU A 290 5.89 -36.88 -34.02
N GLU A 291 6.47 -37.88 -33.33
CA GLU A 291 6.28 -38.06 -31.89
C GLU A 291 7.03 -36.96 -31.11
N ALA A 292 8.28 -36.70 -31.48
CA ALA A 292 9.09 -35.65 -30.87
C ALA A 292 8.54 -34.24 -31.17
N VAL A 293 8.05 -34.00 -32.39
CA VAL A 293 7.42 -32.73 -32.79
C VAL A 293 6.14 -32.50 -31.99
N ALA A 294 5.27 -33.51 -31.88
CA ALA A 294 4.03 -33.39 -31.11
C ALA A 294 4.31 -33.06 -29.64
N ALA A 295 5.24 -33.77 -29.01
CA ALA A 295 5.64 -33.52 -27.63
C ALA A 295 6.23 -32.11 -27.43
N ALA A 296 7.03 -31.63 -28.40
CA ALA A 296 7.61 -30.28 -28.36
C ALA A 296 6.54 -29.18 -28.47
N ILE A 297 5.52 -29.37 -29.33
CA ILE A 297 4.40 -28.44 -29.49
C ILE A 297 3.52 -28.44 -28.23
N GLU A 298 3.21 -29.61 -27.67
CA GLU A 298 2.41 -29.74 -26.43
C GLU A 298 3.09 -29.06 -25.23
N GLY A 299 4.42 -29.08 -25.17
CA GLY A 299 5.21 -28.41 -24.13
C GLY A 299 5.25 -26.87 -24.22
N LEU A 300 4.70 -26.26 -25.27
CA LEU A 300 4.71 -24.80 -25.43
C LEU A 300 3.68 -24.12 -24.52
N ARG A 301 4.05 -22.95 -23.98
CA ARG A 301 3.13 -22.09 -23.20
C ARG A 301 2.15 -21.28 -24.06
N SER A 302 2.32 -21.32 -25.38
CA SER A 302 1.53 -20.55 -26.34
C SER A 302 1.54 -21.23 -27.70
N ASP A 303 0.54 -20.93 -28.52
CA ASP A 303 0.49 -21.32 -29.93
C ASP A 303 1.80 -20.97 -30.68
N THR A 304 2.10 -21.74 -31.73
CA THR A 304 3.18 -21.45 -32.68
C THR A 304 2.83 -20.23 -33.53
N ILE A 305 3.84 -19.60 -34.16
CA ILE A 305 3.57 -18.47 -35.04
C ILE A 305 2.64 -18.84 -36.20
N GLU A 306 2.77 -20.04 -36.76
CA GLU A 306 1.90 -20.53 -37.83
C GLU A 306 0.45 -20.65 -37.36
N GLN A 307 0.22 -21.21 -36.18
CA GLN A 307 -1.12 -21.29 -35.57
C GLN A 307 -1.68 -19.88 -35.26
N LEU A 308 -0.85 -18.94 -34.82
CA LEU A 308 -1.28 -17.55 -34.60
C LEU A 308 -1.65 -16.84 -35.91
N ILE A 309 -0.90 -17.09 -37.00
CA ILE A 309 -1.21 -16.57 -38.34
C ILE A 309 -2.55 -17.15 -38.82
N GLU A 310 -2.74 -18.46 -38.69
CA GLU A 310 -3.98 -19.15 -39.08
C GLU A 310 -5.19 -18.63 -38.30
N LYS A 311 -5.04 -18.42 -36.99
CA LYS A 311 -6.05 -17.78 -36.13
C LYS A 311 -6.21 -16.27 -36.39
N LYS A 312 -5.56 -15.71 -37.42
CA LYS A 312 -5.53 -14.28 -37.77
C LYS A 312 -5.10 -13.37 -36.63
N LEU A 313 -4.33 -13.86 -35.66
CA LEU A 313 -3.85 -13.12 -34.48
C LEU A 313 -2.56 -12.35 -34.76
N ILE A 314 -2.02 -12.45 -35.97
CA ILE A 314 -0.87 -11.69 -36.45
C ILE A 314 -1.35 -10.63 -37.44
N TYR A 315 -1.00 -9.38 -37.20
CA TYR A 315 -1.18 -8.29 -38.14
C TYR A 315 0.10 -8.08 -38.94
N PHE A 316 -0.04 -8.13 -40.26
CA PHE A 316 1.00 -7.75 -41.21
C PHE A 316 0.71 -6.34 -41.74
N PRO A 317 1.61 -5.37 -41.56
CA PRO A 317 1.36 -4.01 -42.05
C PRO A 317 1.25 -4.01 -43.58
N PRO A 318 0.32 -3.22 -44.15
CA PRO A 318 0.27 -2.97 -45.58
C PRO A 318 1.63 -2.49 -46.10
N CYS A 319 2.07 -3.06 -47.21
CA CYS A 319 3.32 -2.73 -47.87
C CYS A 319 3.02 -2.48 -49.34
N ASN A 320 3.40 -1.30 -49.85
CA ASN A 320 3.22 -1.02 -51.27
C ASN A 320 4.15 -1.94 -52.08
N PRO A 321 3.71 -2.47 -53.23
CA PRO A 321 4.56 -3.35 -54.05
C PRO A 321 5.91 -2.75 -54.44
N GLU A 322 6.00 -1.42 -54.54
CA GLU A 322 7.23 -0.67 -54.83
C GLU A 322 8.25 -0.66 -53.67
N ASP A 323 7.79 -0.88 -52.43
CA ASP A 323 8.64 -0.94 -51.23
C ASP A 323 9.16 -2.36 -50.95
N VAL A 324 8.70 -3.36 -51.70
CA VAL A 324 9.09 -4.76 -51.54
C VAL A 324 10.46 -4.98 -52.15
N MET A 325 11.42 -5.36 -51.31
CA MET A 325 12.77 -5.67 -51.75
C MET A 325 12.84 -7.09 -52.32
N ARG A 326 13.60 -7.27 -53.39
CA ARG A 326 13.91 -8.58 -53.96
C ARG A 326 15.34 -8.58 -54.46
N PHE A 327 16.05 -9.65 -54.16
CA PHE A 327 17.45 -9.83 -54.57
C PHE A 327 17.57 -11.12 -55.37
N ASP A 328 17.93 -11.03 -56.64
CA ASP A 328 17.98 -12.20 -57.53
C ASP A 328 19.24 -13.04 -57.32
N THR A 329 20.32 -12.43 -56.81
CA THR A 329 21.56 -13.14 -56.47
C THR A 329 22.06 -12.79 -55.07
N ARG A 330 22.87 -13.70 -54.50
CA ARG A 330 23.56 -13.48 -53.23
C ARG A 330 24.48 -12.26 -53.26
N ALA A 331 25.10 -11.98 -54.40
CA ALA A 331 25.96 -10.81 -54.57
C ALA A 331 25.16 -9.51 -54.44
N ASP A 332 23.95 -9.45 -55.01
CA ASP A 332 23.08 -8.27 -54.95
C ASP A 332 22.61 -8.00 -53.52
N LEU A 333 22.24 -9.07 -52.77
CA LEU A 333 21.86 -8.96 -51.36
C LEU A 333 23.02 -8.42 -50.51
N LEU A 334 24.22 -8.98 -50.67
CA LEU A 334 25.40 -8.53 -49.90
C LEU A 334 25.79 -7.09 -50.25
N ALA A 335 25.73 -6.71 -51.52
CA ALA A 335 25.96 -5.32 -51.93
C ALA A 335 24.95 -4.37 -51.28
N ALA A 336 23.66 -4.72 -51.29
CA ALA A 336 22.62 -3.93 -50.65
C ALA A 336 22.81 -3.81 -49.12
N ILE A 337 23.24 -4.88 -48.45
CA ILE A 337 23.57 -4.84 -47.01
C ILE A 337 24.74 -3.87 -46.75
N ARG A 338 25.83 -3.96 -47.52
CA ARG A 338 27.00 -3.08 -47.38
C ARG A 338 26.68 -1.61 -47.62
N GLU A 339 25.77 -1.34 -48.55
CA GLU A 339 25.32 0.00 -48.90
C GLU A 339 24.21 0.53 -47.98
N GLY A 340 23.76 -0.25 -46.99
CA GLY A 340 22.68 0.16 -46.08
C GLY A 340 21.29 0.23 -46.73
N ARG A 341 21.12 -0.41 -47.89
CA ARG A 341 19.86 -0.49 -48.66
C ARG A 341 19.09 -1.80 -48.44
N GLY A 342 19.60 -2.67 -47.58
CA GLY A 342 18.93 -3.92 -47.20
C GLY A 342 17.74 -3.73 -46.24
N PRO A 343 17.00 -4.81 -45.92
CA PRO A 343 15.88 -4.75 -44.99
C PRO A 343 16.31 -4.22 -43.62
N ALA A 344 15.57 -3.24 -43.09
CA ALA A 344 15.90 -2.57 -41.85
C ALA A 344 14.66 -2.18 -41.04
N LEU A 345 14.83 -1.98 -39.73
CA LEU A 345 13.75 -1.51 -38.85
C LEU A 345 13.25 -0.11 -39.29
N PRO A 346 11.93 0.12 -39.41
CA PRO A 346 11.38 1.35 -39.97
C PRO A 346 11.87 2.65 -39.31
N LYS A 347 11.96 2.68 -37.97
CA LYS A 347 12.36 3.87 -37.18
C LYS A 347 13.86 3.95 -36.91
N LYS A 348 14.47 2.87 -36.40
CA LYS A 348 15.88 2.86 -35.99
C LYS A 348 16.85 2.64 -37.15
N LYS A 349 16.35 2.25 -38.33
CA LYS A 349 17.14 1.86 -39.51
C LYS A 349 18.19 0.77 -39.23
N THR A 350 17.99 0.00 -38.17
CA THR A 350 18.84 -1.15 -37.82
C THR A 350 18.69 -2.24 -38.88
N PRO A 351 19.79 -2.72 -39.50
CA PRO A 351 19.73 -3.80 -40.48
C PRO A 351 19.21 -5.10 -39.87
N LEU A 352 18.21 -5.68 -40.54
CA LEU A 352 17.60 -6.97 -40.19
C LEU A 352 18.35 -8.15 -40.82
N LEU A 353 19.05 -7.91 -41.94
CA LEU A 353 19.96 -8.86 -42.57
C LEU A 353 21.39 -8.31 -42.53
N ARG A 354 22.36 -9.15 -42.16
CA ARG A 354 23.80 -8.83 -42.06
C ARG A 354 24.63 -9.96 -42.63
N GLU A 355 25.86 -9.67 -43.03
CA GLU A 355 26.73 -10.66 -43.70
C GLU A 355 27.11 -11.85 -42.81
N ASP A 356 27.10 -11.67 -41.50
CA ASP A 356 27.45 -12.66 -40.49
C ASP A 356 26.27 -13.55 -40.05
N LEU A 357 25.06 -13.30 -40.56
CA LEU A 357 23.87 -14.07 -40.19
C LEU A 357 23.78 -15.39 -40.97
N PRO A 358 23.24 -16.44 -40.33
CA PRO A 358 23.02 -17.72 -41.00
C PRO A 358 21.94 -17.62 -42.09
N ASP A 359 21.97 -18.56 -43.02
CA ASP A 359 20.90 -18.81 -43.99
C ASP A 359 20.51 -17.59 -44.88
N LEU A 360 21.47 -16.70 -45.21
CA LEU A 360 21.23 -15.57 -46.15
C LEU A 360 20.68 -16.02 -47.51
N ASP A 361 21.03 -17.23 -47.94
CA ASP A 361 20.59 -17.79 -49.22
C ASP A 361 19.07 -18.03 -49.26
N PHE A 362 18.41 -18.16 -48.09
CA PHE A 362 16.95 -18.25 -48.00
C PHE A 362 16.25 -17.05 -48.66
N TRP A 363 16.86 -15.86 -48.57
CA TRP A 363 16.27 -14.60 -48.99
C TRP A 363 16.36 -14.34 -50.50
N ILE A 364 17.11 -15.16 -51.24
CA ILE A 364 17.30 -14.98 -52.67
C ILE A 364 16.00 -15.29 -53.42
N GLY A 365 15.59 -14.35 -54.27
CA GLY A 365 14.35 -14.38 -55.03
C GLY A 365 13.07 -14.19 -54.19
N LYS A 366 13.17 -14.01 -52.86
CA LYS A 366 12.01 -13.79 -51.99
C LYS A 366 11.59 -12.32 -52.01
N PRO A 367 10.28 -12.02 -52.07
CA PRO A 367 9.76 -10.68 -51.86
C PRO A 367 9.79 -10.32 -50.37
N ILE A 368 10.68 -9.41 -49.97
CA ILE A 368 10.87 -8.97 -48.59
C ILE A 368 10.11 -7.67 -48.37
N ALA A 369 9.09 -7.70 -47.53
CA ALA A 369 8.28 -6.52 -47.24
C ALA A 369 8.98 -5.57 -46.26
N ALA A 370 8.72 -4.27 -46.44
CA ALA A 370 8.99 -3.28 -45.43
C ALA A 370 7.96 -3.36 -44.28
N GLY A 371 8.37 -2.95 -43.08
CA GLY A 371 7.51 -2.94 -41.89
C GLY A 371 7.77 -4.08 -40.92
N ARG A 372 6.95 -4.17 -39.87
CA ARG A 372 7.11 -5.12 -38.78
C ARG A 372 5.77 -5.76 -38.44
N PRO A 373 5.64 -7.10 -38.54
CA PRO A 373 4.44 -7.80 -38.07
C PRO A 373 4.28 -7.63 -36.55
N SER A 374 3.03 -7.64 -36.09
CA SER A 374 2.68 -7.50 -34.68
C SER A 374 1.62 -8.53 -34.28
N ARG A 375 1.56 -8.88 -33.00
CA ARG A 375 0.45 -9.68 -32.47
C ARG A 375 -0.72 -8.77 -32.18
N LYS A 376 -1.93 -9.19 -32.50
CA LYS A 376 -3.16 -8.49 -32.12
C LYS A 376 -3.50 -8.82 -30.67
N GLU A 377 -3.72 -7.79 -29.86
CA GLU A 377 -4.45 -7.91 -28.61
C GLU A 377 -5.80 -7.20 -28.73
N HIS A 378 -6.87 -7.99 -28.91
CA HIS A 378 -8.23 -7.48 -29.03
C HIS A 378 -8.74 -6.93 -27.70
N TRP A 379 -9.54 -5.86 -27.78
CA TRP A 379 -10.19 -5.25 -26.62
C TRP A 379 -11.02 -6.28 -25.83
N THR A 380 -11.75 -7.13 -26.55
CA THR A 380 -12.63 -8.17 -26.01
C THR A 380 -11.89 -9.37 -25.39
N ALA A 381 -10.57 -9.44 -25.49
CA ALA A 381 -9.78 -10.56 -24.96
C ALA A 381 -9.71 -10.59 -23.42
N ARG A 382 -10.10 -9.51 -22.73
CA ARG A 382 -10.17 -9.41 -21.26
C ARG A 382 -11.42 -8.62 -20.85
N PRO A 383 -12.05 -8.94 -19.70
CA PRO A 383 -13.11 -8.12 -19.13
C PRO A 383 -12.66 -6.67 -18.92
N GLU A 384 -13.57 -5.71 -19.09
CA GLU A 384 -13.25 -4.28 -18.96
C GLU A 384 -12.74 -3.92 -17.55
N GLU A 385 -13.26 -4.58 -16.52
CA GLU A 385 -12.86 -4.44 -15.11
C GLU A 385 -11.40 -4.84 -14.86
N GLU A 386 -10.82 -5.72 -15.70
CA GLU A 386 -9.43 -6.17 -15.60
C GLU A 386 -8.46 -5.32 -16.43
N ARG A 387 -8.97 -4.40 -17.27
CA ARG A 387 -8.16 -3.52 -18.11
C ARG A 387 -7.68 -2.30 -17.36
N LEU A 388 -6.92 -2.53 -16.30
CA LEU A 388 -6.37 -1.48 -15.46
C LEU A 388 -4.88 -1.30 -15.76
N ALA A 389 -4.52 -0.08 -16.15
CA ALA A 389 -3.15 0.36 -16.25
C ALA A 389 -2.46 0.28 -14.88
N PRO A 390 -1.23 -0.26 -14.79
CA PRO A 390 -0.50 -0.31 -13.54
C PRO A 390 -0.01 1.08 -13.11
N LEU A 391 0.25 1.23 -11.81
CA LEU A 391 0.87 2.43 -11.23
C LEU A 391 2.38 2.46 -11.51
N SER A 392 2.90 3.63 -11.88
CA SER A 392 4.32 3.86 -12.13
C SER A 392 5.08 3.95 -10.83
N SER A 393 6.28 3.39 -10.82
CA SER A 393 7.23 3.61 -9.73
C SER A 393 7.83 5.02 -9.74
N TRP A 394 7.53 5.86 -10.74
CA TRP A 394 7.93 7.26 -10.79
C TRP A 394 6.76 8.18 -10.40
N ILE A 395 7.01 9.13 -9.51
CA ILE A 395 6.09 10.22 -9.18
C ILE A 395 6.73 11.51 -9.68
N ALA A 396 6.13 12.07 -10.72
CA ALA A 396 6.64 13.22 -11.43
C ALA A 396 6.18 14.54 -10.81
N GLY A 397 6.90 15.62 -11.13
CA GLY A 397 6.40 16.96 -10.88
C GLY A 397 5.12 17.25 -11.69
N ILE A 398 4.24 18.09 -11.16
CA ILE A 398 3.02 18.52 -11.89
C ILE A 398 3.33 19.15 -13.26
N ASN A 399 4.45 19.87 -13.37
CA ASN A 399 4.87 20.54 -14.61
C ASN A 399 5.88 19.72 -15.43
N GLU A 400 6.13 18.47 -15.05
CA GLU A 400 7.07 17.61 -15.76
C GLU A 400 6.40 17.00 -16.99
N GLU A 401 6.92 17.34 -18.17
CA GLU A 401 6.54 16.66 -19.41
C GLU A 401 7.01 15.20 -19.34
N ILE A 402 6.06 14.28 -19.46
CA ILE A 402 6.35 12.85 -19.60
C ILE A 402 5.99 12.50 -21.03
N ASN A 403 6.96 11.94 -21.76
CA ASN A 403 6.70 11.37 -23.07
C ASN A 403 5.91 10.07 -22.87
N ASP A 404 4.60 10.14 -22.96
CA ASP A 404 3.70 8.97 -22.98
C ASP A 404 3.71 8.26 -24.36
N ASP A 405 4.60 8.68 -25.27
CA ASP A 405 4.72 8.25 -26.67
C ASP A 405 5.55 6.96 -26.88
N ASP A 406 5.97 6.28 -25.81
CA ASP A 406 6.62 4.98 -25.97
C ASP A 406 5.65 3.95 -26.56
N GLU A 407 6.13 3.15 -27.51
CA GLU A 407 5.41 2.16 -28.34
C GLU A 407 4.67 1.04 -27.58
N TYR A 408 4.56 1.14 -26.25
CA TYR A 408 3.97 0.12 -25.38
C TYR A 408 2.56 0.51 -24.91
N ILE A 409 1.67 -0.49 -24.91
CA ILE A 409 0.22 -0.31 -24.74
C ILE A 409 -0.18 -0.05 -23.29
N GLU A 410 0.54 -0.61 -22.32
CA GLU A 410 0.29 -0.35 -20.90
C GLU A 410 0.83 1.02 -20.53
N ALA A 411 0.02 2.06 -20.80
CA ALA A 411 0.26 3.39 -20.27
C ALA A 411 0.31 3.30 -18.75
N VAL A 412 1.49 3.42 -18.17
CA VAL A 412 1.66 3.34 -16.73
C VAL A 412 1.19 4.65 -16.10
N ILE A 413 0.41 4.58 -15.03
CA ILE A 413 -0.12 5.78 -14.37
C ILE A 413 1.01 6.47 -13.64
N THR A 414 1.38 7.67 -14.06
CA THR A 414 2.35 8.47 -13.32
C THR A 414 1.63 9.44 -12.39
N LEU A 415 1.81 9.24 -11.08
CA LEU A 415 1.31 10.20 -10.09
C LEU A 415 2.05 11.53 -10.21
N ARG A 416 1.36 12.60 -9.81
CA ARG A 416 1.87 13.96 -9.87
C ARG A 416 1.89 14.58 -8.49
N SER A 417 2.98 15.26 -8.15
CA SER A 417 3.12 15.99 -6.89
C SER A 417 3.46 17.45 -7.09
N THR A 418 2.86 18.31 -6.27
CA THR A 418 3.31 19.68 -6.01
C THR A 418 4.64 19.67 -5.25
N ARG A 419 5.38 20.79 -5.32
CA ARG A 419 6.66 20.98 -4.64
C ARG A 419 6.45 21.18 -3.13
N GLY A 420 7.44 20.83 -2.30
CA GLY A 420 7.36 20.98 -0.84
C GLY A 420 7.08 22.40 -0.33
N GLY A 421 7.49 23.44 -1.06
CA GLY A 421 7.18 24.84 -0.71
C GLY A 421 5.68 25.16 -0.73
N VAL A 422 4.90 24.54 -1.63
CA VAL A 422 3.44 24.75 -1.75
C VAL A 422 2.72 24.23 -0.51
N ALA A 423 3.14 23.05 -0.02
CA ALA A 423 2.57 22.45 1.19
C ALA A 423 2.76 23.36 2.43
N THR A 424 3.89 24.06 2.50
CA THR A 424 4.16 25.02 3.59
C THR A 424 3.21 26.22 3.53
N GLU A 425 2.93 26.74 2.33
CA GLU A 425 1.95 27.81 2.15
C GLU A 425 0.51 27.33 2.40
N GLU A 426 0.17 26.07 2.11
CA GLU A 426 -1.14 25.49 2.48
C GLU A 426 -1.34 25.44 4.01
N VAL A 427 -0.33 24.96 4.77
CA VAL A 427 -0.39 24.99 6.24
C VAL A 427 -0.51 26.42 6.75
N LYS A 428 0.27 27.34 6.19
CA LYS A 428 0.24 28.76 6.57
C LYS A 428 -1.08 29.43 6.24
N SER A 429 -1.68 29.09 5.10
CA SER A 429 -3.00 29.55 4.66
C SER A 429 -4.08 29.11 5.64
N ALA A 430 -4.08 27.83 6.04
CA ALA A 430 -5.02 27.32 7.03
C ALA A 430 -4.77 27.89 8.44
N LEU A 431 -3.51 27.96 8.89
CA LEU A 431 -3.17 28.30 10.27
C LEU A 431 -2.93 29.81 10.54
N GLY A 432 -2.78 30.62 9.49
CA GLY A 432 -2.45 32.05 9.59
C GLY A 432 -0.97 32.34 9.85
N GLY A 433 -0.11 31.32 9.82
CA GLY A 433 1.33 31.46 10.11
C GLY A 433 2.13 30.18 9.82
N LYS A 434 3.46 30.29 9.79
CA LYS A 434 4.37 29.13 9.61
C LYS A 434 4.40 28.31 10.91
N ALA A 435 3.41 27.43 11.10
CA ALA A 435 3.26 26.63 12.30
C ALA A 435 3.91 25.23 12.22
N PHE A 436 4.27 24.77 11.01
CA PHE A 436 4.87 23.44 10.81
C PHE A 436 5.94 23.47 9.72
N PRO A 437 7.15 22.94 9.98
CA PRO A 437 8.19 22.85 8.97
C PRO A 437 7.97 21.59 8.11
N TYR A 438 8.08 21.76 6.78
CA TYR A 438 8.12 20.66 5.81
C TYR A 438 6.90 19.70 5.78
N PRO A 439 5.65 20.21 5.71
CA PRO A 439 4.50 19.34 5.46
C PRO A 439 4.65 18.60 4.12
N LYS A 440 4.23 17.33 4.09
CA LYS A 440 4.13 16.59 2.82
C LYS A 440 3.08 17.23 1.91
N PRO A 441 3.25 17.20 0.57
CA PRO A 441 2.27 17.79 -0.33
C PRO A 441 0.94 17.05 -0.37
N LEU A 442 -0.17 17.80 -0.43
CA LEU A 442 -1.51 17.23 -0.51
C LEU A 442 -1.69 16.33 -1.74
N SER A 443 -1.19 16.77 -2.89
CA SER A 443 -1.26 16.04 -4.17
C SER A 443 -0.56 14.67 -4.13
N LEU A 444 0.59 14.58 -3.46
CA LEU A 444 1.30 13.32 -3.25
C LEU A 444 0.41 12.33 -2.48
N LEU A 445 -0.06 12.74 -1.30
CA LEU A 445 -0.85 11.87 -0.43
C LEU A 445 -2.18 11.49 -1.08
N LYS A 446 -2.85 12.44 -1.72
CA LYS A 446 -4.09 12.18 -2.46
C LYS A 446 -3.89 11.13 -3.55
N GLY A 447 -2.84 11.26 -4.38
CA GLY A 447 -2.56 10.30 -5.45
C GLY A 447 -2.20 8.90 -4.92
N LEU A 448 -1.44 8.83 -3.82
CA LEU A 448 -1.13 7.55 -3.16
C LEU A 448 -2.39 6.89 -2.59
N LEU A 449 -3.22 7.64 -1.87
CA LEU A 449 -4.44 7.13 -1.26
C LEU A 449 -5.50 6.76 -2.30
N GLU A 450 -5.65 7.53 -3.38
CA GLU A 450 -6.51 7.20 -4.52
C GLU A 450 -6.17 5.82 -5.10
N GLN A 451 -4.88 5.47 -5.13
CA GLN A 451 -4.41 4.19 -5.66
C GLN A 451 -4.42 3.05 -4.63
N ALA A 452 -4.36 3.36 -3.33
CA ALA A 452 -4.18 2.35 -2.28
C ALA A 452 -5.47 2.04 -1.47
N THR A 453 -6.53 2.84 -1.62
CA THR A 453 -7.77 2.71 -0.84
C THR A 453 -8.99 2.41 -1.71
N HIS A 454 -9.93 1.64 -1.17
CA HIS A 454 -11.32 1.58 -1.59
C HIS A 454 -12.16 2.63 -0.83
N ARG A 455 -13.46 2.69 -1.12
CA ARG A 455 -14.33 3.79 -0.69
C ARG A 455 -14.64 3.82 0.81
N ASP A 456 -14.53 2.72 1.54
CA ASP A 456 -14.92 2.64 2.97
C ASP A 456 -13.76 2.25 3.90
N ASP A 457 -12.54 2.29 3.36
CA ASP A 457 -11.33 1.84 4.03
C ASP A 457 -10.87 2.79 5.15
N THR A 458 -10.14 2.22 6.10
CA THR A 458 -9.48 2.97 7.17
C THR A 458 -8.02 3.21 6.83
N VAL A 459 -7.57 4.46 6.97
CA VAL A 459 -6.20 4.91 6.76
C VAL A 459 -5.59 5.38 8.07
N LEU A 460 -4.41 4.88 8.40
CA LEU A 460 -3.65 5.26 9.59
C LEU A 460 -2.39 6.03 9.21
N ASP A 461 -2.13 7.11 9.95
CA ASP A 461 -0.87 7.82 9.93
C ASP A 461 -0.43 8.10 11.37
N PHE A 462 0.55 7.32 11.85
CA PHE A 462 1.09 7.45 13.20
C PHE A 462 2.34 8.34 13.28
N PHE A 463 2.61 9.11 12.22
CA PHE A 463 3.59 10.19 12.13
C PHE A 463 2.93 11.46 11.55
N ALA A 464 1.69 11.75 11.98
CA ALA A 464 0.76 12.60 11.24
C ALA A 464 1.22 14.05 11.03
N GLY A 465 2.04 14.59 11.93
CA GLY A 465 2.57 15.96 11.84
C GLY A 465 1.47 17.00 11.64
N SER A 466 1.40 17.61 10.45
CA SER A 466 0.38 18.61 10.10
C SER A 466 -1.00 18.06 9.72
N GLY A 467 -1.21 16.74 9.72
CA GLY A 467 -2.49 16.11 9.36
C GLY A 467 -2.81 16.13 7.86
N THR A 468 -1.79 16.18 6.99
CA THR A 468 -2.02 16.23 5.53
C THR A 468 -2.72 14.96 5.01
N THR A 469 -2.46 13.80 5.62
CA THR A 469 -3.10 12.52 5.27
C THR A 469 -4.62 12.58 5.39
N ALA A 470 -5.14 13.13 6.49
CA ALA A 470 -6.59 13.29 6.66
C ALA A 470 -7.17 14.31 5.66
N HIS A 471 -6.47 15.42 5.39
CA HIS A 471 -6.93 16.38 4.38
C HIS A 471 -7.06 15.74 2.98
N ALA A 472 -6.06 14.96 2.56
CA ALA A 472 -6.10 14.25 1.28
C ALA A 472 -7.30 13.28 1.20
N LEU A 473 -7.56 12.58 2.29
CA LEU A 473 -8.63 11.60 2.38
C LEU A 473 -10.03 12.23 2.35
N LEU A 474 -10.24 13.36 3.04
CA LEU A 474 -11.48 14.13 2.96
C LEU A 474 -11.73 14.64 1.53
N GLN A 475 -10.68 15.11 0.84
CA GLN A 475 -10.78 15.52 -0.54
C GLN A 475 -11.21 14.36 -1.46
N LEU A 476 -10.64 13.16 -1.27
CA LEU A 476 -11.06 11.97 -2.03
C LEU A 476 -12.52 11.62 -1.78
N ASN A 477 -12.96 11.57 -0.51
CA ASN A 477 -14.36 11.30 -0.18
C ASN A 477 -15.30 12.32 -0.82
N ALA A 478 -14.93 13.60 -0.84
CA ALA A 478 -15.73 14.65 -1.49
C ALA A 478 -15.79 14.50 -3.02
N GLU A 479 -14.74 14.00 -3.66
CA GLU A 479 -14.65 13.85 -5.11
C GLU A 479 -15.31 12.57 -5.62
N ASP A 480 -15.18 11.46 -4.91
CA ASP A 480 -15.70 10.15 -5.35
C ASP A 480 -16.93 9.66 -4.57
N GLY A 481 -17.36 10.39 -3.54
CA GLY A 481 -18.49 10.00 -2.68
C GLY A 481 -18.17 8.84 -1.74
N GLY A 482 -16.89 8.57 -1.45
CA GLY A 482 -16.46 7.56 -0.49
C GLY A 482 -16.71 7.97 0.97
N GLN A 483 -16.58 6.99 1.86
CA GLN A 483 -16.67 7.12 3.31
C GLN A 483 -15.41 6.61 4.02
N ARG A 484 -14.24 6.84 3.41
CA ARG A 484 -12.95 6.47 4.00
C ARG A 484 -12.79 7.14 5.34
N ARG A 485 -12.12 6.46 6.27
CA ARG A 485 -11.88 6.94 7.64
C ARG A 485 -10.40 7.18 7.86
N PHE A 486 -10.05 8.16 8.68
CA PHE A 486 -8.67 8.41 9.10
C PHE A 486 -8.45 8.19 10.59
N ILE A 487 -7.27 7.69 10.92
CA ILE A 487 -6.71 7.66 12.27
C ILE A 487 -5.36 8.35 12.19
N LEU A 488 -5.22 9.49 12.88
CA LEU A 488 -3.96 10.21 13.00
C LEU A 488 -3.40 10.03 14.40
N CYS A 489 -2.10 9.76 14.52
CA CYS A 489 -1.39 9.89 15.79
C CYS A 489 -0.30 10.95 15.64
N SER A 490 -0.27 11.90 16.58
CA SER A 490 0.75 12.93 16.64
C SER A 490 1.19 13.13 18.08
N SER A 491 2.49 13.28 18.27
CA SER A 491 3.10 13.64 19.54
C SER A 491 2.83 15.10 19.89
N THR A 492 3.06 15.44 21.15
CA THR A 492 3.04 16.83 21.64
C THR A 492 4.31 17.57 21.21
N GLU A 493 5.46 16.88 21.14
CA GLU A 493 6.80 17.47 21.01
C GLU A 493 7.15 18.43 22.16
N ALA A 494 6.48 18.29 23.30
CA ALA A 494 6.80 19.03 24.51
C ALA A 494 8.21 18.67 25.00
N THR A 495 8.96 19.67 25.45
CA THR A 495 10.29 19.49 26.05
C THR A 495 10.35 20.19 27.41
N ASP A 496 11.39 19.93 28.20
CA ASP A 496 11.58 20.63 29.47
C ASP A 496 11.67 22.17 29.29
N LYS A 497 12.09 22.64 28.11
CA LYS A 497 12.15 24.06 27.75
C LYS A 497 10.84 24.61 27.21
N GLU A 498 10.05 23.76 26.56
CA GLU A 498 8.78 24.11 25.93
C GLU A 498 7.69 23.12 26.36
N PRO A 499 7.33 23.09 27.66
CA PRO A 499 6.43 22.08 28.20
C PRO A 499 4.99 22.18 27.65
N ASN A 500 4.62 23.36 27.15
CA ASN A 500 3.28 23.63 26.61
C ASN A 500 3.17 23.38 25.11
N LYS A 501 4.28 23.07 24.42
CA LYS A 501 4.27 22.78 22.98
C LYS A 501 3.45 21.51 22.74
N ASN A 502 2.48 21.61 21.84
CA ASN A 502 1.64 20.47 21.47
C ASN A 502 1.31 20.49 19.98
N ILE A 503 2.11 19.79 19.18
CA ILE A 503 1.91 19.71 17.73
C ILE A 503 0.57 19.06 17.37
N CYS A 504 0.17 18.00 18.08
CA CYS A 504 -1.12 17.35 17.85
C CYS A 504 -2.29 18.34 18.02
N ARG A 505 -2.35 19.06 19.14
CA ARG A 505 -3.43 20.00 19.46
C ARG A 505 -3.39 21.26 18.61
N ASP A 506 -2.25 21.92 18.58
CA ASP A 506 -2.11 23.29 18.10
C ASP A 506 -1.84 23.38 16.60
N VAL A 507 -1.39 22.28 15.99
CA VAL A 507 -1.13 22.22 14.54
C VAL A 507 -2.06 21.22 13.87
N CYS A 508 -1.99 19.94 14.21
CA CYS A 508 -2.72 18.88 13.51
C CYS A 508 -4.25 19.07 13.63
N ALA A 509 -4.78 19.01 14.85
CA ALA A 509 -6.21 19.16 15.10
C ALA A 509 -6.70 20.56 14.77
N ALA A 510 -5.95 21.61 15.11
CA ALA A 510 -6.31 22.98 14.75
C ALA A 510 -6.43 23.18 13.23
N ARG A 511 -5.51 22.62 12.44
CA ARG A 511 -5.58 22.65 10.97
C ARG A 511 -6.78 21.84 10.47
N MET A 512 -7.00 20.64 10.99
CA MET A 512 -8.13 19.81 10.58
C MET A 512 -9.48 20.46 10.86
N ARG A 513 -9.67 21.11 12.03
CA ARG A 513 -10.89 21.89 12.30
C ARG A 513 -11.12 22.95 11.23
N ARG A 514 -10.10 23.73 10.88
CA ARG A 514 -10.22 24.78 9.85
C ARG A 514 -10.49 24.24 8.45
N ILE A 515 -9.87 23.12 8.10
CA ILE A 515 -10.13 22.44 6.82
C ILE A 515 -11.57 21.94 6.77
N ILE A 516 -12.04 21.30 7.84
CA ILE A 516 -13.41 20.77 7.92
C ILE A 516 -14.44 21.90 7.91
N THR A 517 -14.21 23.01 8.60
CA THR A 517 -15.14 24.16 8.57
C THR A 517 -15.07 24.97 7.28
N GLY A 518 -13.98 24.84 6.52
CA GLY A 518 -13.63 25.71 5.41
C GLY A 518 -12.72 26.87 5.84
N TYR A 519 -11.84 27.29 4.93
CA TYR A 519 -10.85 28.34 5.16
C TYR A 519 -10.51 29.07 3.86
N ASN A 520 -10.18 30.37 3.94
CA ASN A 520 -9.77 31.21 2.80
C ASN A 520 -10.64 31.07 1.54
N GLY A 521 -11.97 31.02 1.73
CA GLY A 521 -12.94 30.87 0.64
C GLY A 521 -13.11 29.44 0.11
N SER A 522 -12.32 28.47 0.60
CA SER A 522 -12.53 27.05 0.30
C SER A 522 -13.69 26.51 1.15
N PRO A 523 -14.64 25.78 0.56
CA PRO A 523 -15.71 25.14 1.33
C PRO A 523 -15.13 24.09 2.28
N GLY A 524 -15.84 23.88 3.40
CA GLY A 524 -15.55 22.80 4.34
C GLY A 524 -16.05 21.44 3.85
N PHE A 525 -15.99 20.44 4.74
CA PHE A 525 -16.42 19.07 4.49
C PHE A 525 -17.63 18.72 5.37
N THR A 526 -18.62 18.03 4.80
CA THR A 526 -19.79 17.54 5.54
C THR A 526 -19.49 16.24 6.29
N VAL A 527 -20.38 15.79 7.20
CA VAL A 527 -20.20 14.51 7.92
C VAL A 527 -20.16 13.32 6.96
N GLU A 528 -20.96 13.36 5.90
CA GLU A 528 -21.02 12.34 4.87
C GLU A 528 -19.66 12.20 4.16
N GLN A 529 -18.95 13.33 4.00
CA GLN A 529 -17.60 13.38 3.44
C GLN A 529 -16.50 13.06 4.48
N GLY A 530 -16.86 12.84 5.74
CA GLY A 530 -15.94 12.58 6.85
C GLY A 530 -15.52 13.84 7.64
N GLY A 531 -16.24 14.96 7.50
CA GLY A 531 -15.99 16.24 8.17
C GLY A 531 -16.24 16.27 9.69
N GLU A 532 -15.64 15.34 10.41
CA GLU A 532 -15.69 15.20 11.86
C GLU A 532 -14.45 14.47 12.36
N PHE A 533 -14.09 14.62 13.64
CA PHE A 533 -13.16 13.73 14.31
C PHE A 533 -13.30 13.78 15.83
N ALA A 534 -12.99 12.67 16.50
CA ALA A 534 -12.74 12.62 17.94
C ALA A 534 -11.26 12.93 18.22
N TYR A 535 -11.03 13.85 19.16
CA TYR A 535 -9.71 14.08 19.73
C TYR A 535 -9.54 13.21 20.98
N LEU A 536 -8.57 12.31 20.95
CA LEU A 536 -8.29 11.37 22.02
C LEU A 536 -6.94 11.68 22.67
N MET A 537 -6.91 11.69 23.99
CA MET A 537 -5.67 11.60 24.77
C MET A 537 -5.53 10.19 25.33
N LEU A 538 -4.30 9.79 25.65
CA LEU A 538 -4.01 8.48 26.23
C LEU A 538 -3.77 8.59 27.74
N ASN A 539 -4.51 7.82 28.52
CA ASN A 539 -4.24 7.59 29.93
C ASN A 539 -3.48 6.26 30.07
N LYS A 540 -2.41 6.27 30.86
CA LYS A 540 -1.63 5.07 31.15
C LYS A 540 -1.84 4.71 32.60
N LEU A 541 -2.30 3.48 32.84
CA LEU A 541 -2.56 2.96 34.17
C LEU A 541 -1.85 1.63 34.34
N ALA A 542 -1.22 1.40 35.48
CA ALA A 542 -0.77 0.07 35.83
C ALA A 542 -2.00 -0.85 35.98
N GLU A 543 -1.85 -2.12 35.64
CA GLU A 543 -2.94 -3.11 35.71
C GLU A 543 -3.57 -3.17 37.12
N VAL A 544 -2.74 -3.03 38.16
CA VAL A 544 -3.17 -3.05 39.57
C VAL A 544 -4.01 -1.84 39.98
N ASP A 545 -3.83 -0.70 39.31
CA ASP A 545 -4.53 0.56 39.61
C ASP A 545 -5.86 0.67 38.84
N LEU A 546 -6.06 -0.20 37.85
CA LEU A 546 -7.17 -0.17 36.92
C LEU A 546 -8.56 -0.24 37.60
N PRO A 547 -8.79 -1.08 38.63
CA PRO A 547 -10.07 -1.09 39.36
C PRO A 547 -10.39 0.21 40.12
N PHE A 548 -9.37 1.04 40.39
CA PHE A 548 -9.49 2.23 41.23
C PHE A 548 -9.50 3.52 40.42
N GLU A 549 -8.72 3.57 39.33
CA GLU A 549 -8.51 4.79 38.54
C GLU A 549 -9.28 4.80 37.21
N ALA A 550 -9.68 3.63 36.69
CA ALA A 550 -10.42 3.59 35.43
C ALA A 550 -11.84 4.15 35.60
N LYS A 551 -12.18 5.12 34.76
CA LYS A 551 -13.52 5.72 34.71
C LYS A 551 -14.40 4.97 33.71
N ALA A 552 -15.72 5.02 33.91
CA ALA A 552 -16.69 4.51 32.94
C ALA A 552 -16.51 5.12 31.54
N SER A 553 -16.07 6.38 31.45
CA SER A 553 -15.74 7.04 30.18
C SER A 553 -14.54 6.41 29.45
N ASN A 554 -13.55 5.88 30.18
CA ASN A 554 -12.45 5.13 29.57
C ASN A 554 -12.97 3.83 28.95
N ALA A 555 -13.85 3.11 29.68
CA ALA A 555 -14.45 1.87 29.19
C ALA A 555 -15.37 2.10 28.00
N ALA A 556 -16.20 3.15 28.04
CA ALA A 556 -17.05 3.54 26.93
C ALA A 556 -16.23 3.79 25.67
N ALA A 557 -15.18 4.64 25.77
CA ALA A 557 -14.33 4.96 24.63
C ALA A 557 -13.60 3.72 24.09
N LEU A 558 -13.00 2.90 24.96
CA LEU A 558 -12.28 1.69 24.53
C LEU A 558 -13.21 0.66 23.88
N LEU A 559 -14.35 0.36 24.50
CA LEU A 559 -15.32 -0.59 23.96
C LEU A 559 -15.92 -0.10 22.65
N SER A 560 -16.20 1.20 22.54
CA SER A 560 -16.68 1.81 21.29
C SER A 560 -15.66 1.65 20.17
N LEU A 561 -14.38 1.95 20.45
CA LEU A 561 -13.31 1.73 19.47
C LEU A 561 -13.17 0.26 19.07
N ARG A 562 -13.23 -0.66 20.04
CA ARG A 562 -13.07 -2.09 19.78
C ARG A 562 -14.20 -2.69 18.96
N LEU A 563 -15.44 -2.27 19.23
CA LEU A 563 -16.64 -2.91 18.69
C LEU A 563 -17.18 -2.16 17.47
N ALA A 564 -17.20 -0.82 17.52
CA ALA A 564 -17.74 0.04 16.47
C ALA A 564 -16.66 0.69 15.60
N HIS A 565 -15.38 0.65 16.00
CA HIS A 565 -14.28 1.35 15.32
C HIS A 565 -14.57 2.86 15.17
N ALA A 566 -15.24 3.39 16.19
CA ALA A 566 -15.73 4.75 16.30
C ALA A 566 -15.86 5.11 17.79
N VAL A 567 -15.96 6.40 18.11
CA VAL A 567 -16.09 6.87 19.49
C VAL A 567 -17.40 7.63 19.65
N TRP A 568 -18.20 7.21 20.61
CA TRP A 568 -19.38 7.94 21.05
C TRP A 568 -18.98 9.06 22.00
N GLU A 569 -19.64 10.21 21.90
CA GLU A 569 -19.61 11.18 22.98
C GLU A 569 -20.23 10.57 24.25
N PHE A 570 -19.45 10.56 25.32
CA PHE A 570 -19.87 9.99 26.59
C PHE A 570 -20.95 10.87 27.24
N ASN A 571 -22.10 10.28 27.55
CA ASN A 571 -23.14 10.93 28.38
C ASN A 571 -23.05 10.45 29.85
N GLU A 572 -23.39 11.30 30.82
CA GLU A 572 -23.38 10.90 32.23
C GLU A 572 -24.60 10.04 32.63
N GLY A 573 -25.29 9.44 31.65
CA GLY A 573 -26.41 8.53 31.89
C GLY A 573 -26.00 7.23 32.59
N LEU A 574 -26.97 6.58 33.22
CA LEU A 574 -26.78 5.30 33.90
C LEU A 574 -26.48 4.16 32.92
N VAL A 575 -27.09 4.21 31.73
CA VAL A 575 -26.93 3.21 30.67
C VAL A 575 -26.48 3.89 29.39
N GLN A 576 -25.40 3.38 28.83
CA GLN A 576 -24.79 3.86 27.61
C GLN A 576 -24.82 2.78 26.54
N HIS A 577 -25.34 3.12 25.37
CA HIS A 577 -25.27 2.25 24.20
C HIS A 577 -23.89 2.34 23.56
N ILE A 578 -23.21 1.20 23.40
CA ILE A 578 -21.86 1.12 22.85
C ILE A 578 -21.89 0.65 21.40
N ALA A 579 -22.56 -0.46 21.13
CA ALA A 579 -22.64 -1.06 19.80
C ALA A 579 -23.85 -1.98 19.70
N ARG A 580 -24.29 -2.23 18.46
CA ARG A 580 -25.34 -3.18 18.14
C ARG A 580 -24.74 -4.38 17.41
N ALA A 581 -25.14 -5.58 17.83
CA ALA A 581 -24.96 -6.83 17.10
C ALA A 581 -26.31 -7.26 16.48
N ASP A 582 -26.34 -8.40 15.77
CA ASP A 582 -27.52 -8.82 15.00
C ASP A 582 -28.81 -8.93 15.84
N ASP A 583 -28.72 -9.50 17.05
CA ASP A 583 -29.87 -9.77 17.92
C ASP A 583 -29.75 -9.18 19.34
N TYR A 584 -28.63 -8.53 19.68
CA TYR A 584 -28.39 -7.92 20.99
C TYR A 584 -27.69 -6.56 20.93
N ASP A 585 -27.90 -5.76 21.98
CA ASP A 585 -27.16 -4.54 22.21
C ASP A 585 -26.05 -4.73 23.23
N ILE A 586 -24.94 -4.04 22.99
CA ILE A 586 -23.81 -3.96 23.90
C ILE A 586 -23.90 -2.62 24.63
N LEU A 587 -24.05 -2.70 25.94
CA LEU A 587 -24.32 -1.57 26.81
C LEU A 587 -23.23 -1.46 27.89
N LEU A 588 -23.00 -0.22 28.34
CA LEU A 588 -22.21 0.07 29.53
C LEU A 588 -23.15 0.65 30.59
N CYS A 589 -23.25 -0.04 31.73
CA CYS A 589 -23.92 0.47 32.90
C CYS A 589 -22.87 1.11 33.82
N THR A 590 -22.98 2.43 34.01
CA THR A 590 -21.99 3.24 34.74
C THR A 590 -22.05 3.01 36.24
N GLU A 591 -23.26 2.75 36.77
CA GLU A 591 -23.50 2.40 38.17
C GLU A 591 -24.72 1.48 38.28
N VAL A 592 -24.58 0.35 38.97
CA VAL A 592 -25.68 -0.61 39.19
C VAL A 592 -26.61 -0.09 40.29
N THR A 593 -27.64 0.65 39.87
CA THR A 593 -28.72 1.19 40.71
C THR A 593 -30.08 0.62 40.30
N ALA A 594 -31.12 0.76 41.13
CA ALA A 594 -32.47 0.34 40.78
C ALA A 594 -32.97 1.00 39.47
N GLY A 595 -32.67 2.29 39.27
CA GLY A 595 -33.01 3.01 38.05
C GLY A 595 -32.31 2.46 36.80
N ALA A 596 -31.02 2.11 36.92
CA ALA A 596 -30.27 1.49 35.83
C ALA A 596 -30.85 0.12 35.44
N VAL A 597 -31.23 -0.70 36.44
CA VAL A 597 -31.83 -2.01 36.21
C VAL A 597 -33.20 -1.88 35.53
N ASP A 598 -34.02 -0.91 35.94
CA ASP A 598 -35.33 -0.68 35.32
C ASP A 598 -35.20 -0.16 33.87
N GLU A 599 -34.22 0.71 33.60
CA GLU A 599 -33.89 1.15 32.24
C GLU A 599 -33.43 -0.01 31.36
N LEU A 600 -32.50 -0.83 31.85
CA LEU A 600 -32.00 -2.02 31.14
C LEU A 600 -33.12 -3.04 30.90
N ALA A 601 -34.05 -3.21 31.85
CA ALA A 601 -35.16 -4.13 31.67
C ALA A 601 -36.18 -3.66 30.63
N ALA A 602 -36.35 -2.35 30.46
CA ALA A 602 -37.17 -1.78 29.41
C ALA A 602 -36.47 -1.76 28.03
N TRP A 603 -35.14 -1.87 28.01
CA TRP A 603 -34.30 -1.69 26.82
C TRP A 603 -34.67 -2.59 25.64
N PRO A 604 -34.85 -3.92 25.79
CA PRO A 604 -35.14 -4.82 24.67
C PRO A 604 -36.40 -4.41 23.91
N LYS A 605 -37.46 -4.06 24.64
CA LYS A 605 -38.73 -3.62 24.08
C LYS A 605 -38.63 -2.24 23.43
N ALA A 606 -37.88 -1.32 24.04
CA ALA A 606 -37.73 0.04 23.54
C ALA A 606 -36.87 0.10 22.26
N HIS A 607 -35.87 -0.78 22.13
CA HIS A 607 -34.88 -0.74 21.07
C HIS A 607 -34.98 -1.88 20.05
N GLY A 608 -35.92 -2.82 20.26
CA GLY A 608 -36.21 -3.92 19.35
C GLY A 608 -35.15 -5.01 19.32
N VAL A 609 -34.51 -5.32 20.46
CA VAL A 609 -33.49 -6.37 20.58
C VAL A 609 -33.97 -7.52 21.47
N GLN A 610 -33.40 -8.71 21.29
CA GLN A 610 -33.82 -9.91 22.04
C GLN A 610 -33.01 -10.09 23.32
N ARG A 611 -31.74 -9.68 23.28
CA ARG A 611 -30.75 -9.92 24.34
C ARG A 611 -29.94 -8.66 24.63
N LEU A 612 -29.31 -8.61 25.80
CA LEU A 612 -28.37 -7.55 26.18
C LEU A 612 -27.00 -8.12 26.54
N SER A 613 -25.94 -7.35 26.27
CA SER A 613 -24.59 -7.60 26.77
C SER A 613 -24.16 -6.36 27.54
N VAL A 614 -24.09 -6.44 28.87
CA VAL A 614 -23.91 -5.25 29.72
C VAL A 614 -22.57 -5.30 30.47
N TYR A 615 -21.74 -4.29 30.28
CA TYR A 615 -20.52 -4.09 31.08
C TYR A 615 -20.82 -3.21 32.29
N CYS A 616 -20.38 -3.60 33.49
CA CYS A 616 -20.59 -2.81 34.72
C CYS A 616 -19.57 -3.15 35.82
N ASP A 617 -19.60 -2.40 36.92
CA ASP A 617 -18.78 -2.64 38.11
C ASP A 617 -19.23 -3.86 38.94
N ARG A 618 -20.52 -4.21 38.91
CA ARG A 618 -21.12 -5.33 39.67
C ARG A 618 -21.87 -6.33 38.77
N PRO A 619 -21.17 -7.09 37.90
CA PRO A 619 -21.80 -7.93 36.88
C PRO A 619 -22.73 -9.00 37.46
N ILE A 620 -22.34 -9.67 38.54
CA ILE A 620 -23.14 -10.74 39.16
C ILE A 620 -24.48 -10.18 39.68
N ALA A 621 -24.43 -9.06 40.41
CA ALA A 621 -25.63 -8.45 40.97
C ALA A 621 -26.57 -7.91 39.89
N LEU A 622 -26.02 -7.35 38.81
CA LEU A 622 -26.83 -6.87 37.68
C LEU A 622 -27.48 -8.03 36.92
N GLN A 623 -26.73 -9.12 36.70
CA GLN A 623 -27.23 -10.34 36.05
C GLN A 623 -28.46 -10.88 36.78
N GLU A 624 -28.34 -11.13 38.09
CA GLU A 624 -29.43 -11.63 38.93
C GLU A 624 -30.66 -10.69 38.90
N ALA A 625 -30.44 -9.37 38.91
CA ALA A 625 -31.51 -8.38 38.91
C ALA A 625 -32.26 -8.27 37.57
N LEU A 626 -31.58 -8.53 36.45
CA LEU A 626 -32.18 -8.57 35.11
C LEU A 626 -32.89 -9.90 34.85
N GLU A 627 -32.31 -11.02 35.30
CA GLU A 627 -32.95 -12.34 35.25
C GLU A 627 -34.26 -12.36 36.02
N ALA A 628 -34.31 -11.74 37.21
CA ALA A 628 -35.54 -11.60 38.00
C ALA A 628 -36.64 -10.79 37.29
N ARG A 629 -36.27 -9.96 36.30
CA ARG A 629 -37.19 -9.20 35.45
C ARG A 629 -37.48 -9.88 34.11
N GLY A 630 -36.98 -11.09 33.89
CA GLY A 630 -37.18 -11.88 32.67
C GLY A 630 -36.41 -11.34 31.45
N VAL A 631 -35.31 -10.63 31.68
CA VAL A 631 -34.46 -10.05 30.63
C VAL A 631 -33.32 -11.02 30.33
N ASP A 632 -33.18 -11.45 29.07
CA ASP A 632 -32.00 -12.21 28.63
C ASP A 632 -30.80 -11.26 28.48
N ALA A 633 -29.87 -11.34 29.43
CA ALA A 633 -28.69 -10.49 29.47
C ALA A 633 -27.44 -11.30 29.83
N SER A 634 -26.29 -10.88 29.30
CA SER A 634 -24.96 -11.31 29.75
C SER A 634 -24.25 -10.12 30.40
N CYS A 635 -23.95 -10.18 31.69
CA CYS A 635 -23.24 -9.12 32.40
C CYS A 635 -21.74 -9.42 32.58
N HIS A 636 -20.90 -8.43 32.27
CA HIS A 636 -19.44 -8.52 32.24
C HIS A 636 -18.78 -7.48 33.15
N GLY A 637 -17.62 -7.81 33.71
CA GLY A 637 -16.86 -6.88 34.55
C GLY A 637 -16.20 -5.77 33.74
N LEU A 638 -16.21 -4.54 34.27
CA LEU A 638 -15.56 -3.39 33.65
C LEU A 638 -14.05 -3.61 33.44
N VAL A 639 -13.38 -4.19 34.43
CA VAL A 639 -11.93 -4.46 34.41
C VAL A 639 -11.58 -5.45 33.31
N GLU A 640 -12.38 -6.50 33.14
CA GLU A 640 -12.19 -7.51 32.08
C GLU A 640 -12.28 -6.87 30.68
N ALA A 641 -13.27 -6.01 30.47
CA ALA A 641 -13.42 -5.23 29.24
C ALA A 641 -12.17 -4.38 28.93
N LEU A 642 -11.60 -3.75 29.96
CA LEU A 642 -10.47 -2.84 29.83
C LEU A 642 -9.14 -3.56 29.57
N LEU A 643 -8.96 -4.76 30.11
CA LEU A 643 -7.76 -5.59 29.92
C LEU A 643 -7.75 -6.34 28.58
N SER A 644 -8.92 -6.65 28.04
CA SER A 644 -9.05 -7.45 26.81
C SER A 644 -8.25 -6.86 25.64
N GLY A 645 -7.35 -7.66 25.06
CA GLY A 645 -6.49 -7.26 23.95
C GLY A 645 -5.33 -6.33 24.31
N GLN A 646 -5.16 -5.95 25.59
CA GLN A 646 -4.07 -5.09 26.06
C GLN A 646 -3.07 -5.82 26.95
N ALA A 647 -3.53 -6.69 27.85
CA ALA A 647 -2.67 -7.54 28.65
C ALA A 647 -2.25 -8.77 27.82
N GLY A 648 -0.99 -9.22 27.92
CA GLY A 648 -0.44 -10.41 27.26
C GLY A 648 -1.06 -11.76 27.68
N GLY A 649 -2.25 -11.73 28.30
CA GLY A 649 -3.02 -12.90 28.69
C GLY A 649 -3.69 -13.58 27.50
N ARG A 650 -3.45 -14.88 27.36
CA ARG A 650 -4.13 -15.79 26.43
C ARG A 650 -5.65 -15.61 26.56
N VAL A 651 -6.31 -15.31 25.44
CA VAL A 651 -7.71 -15.69 25.22
C VAL A 651 -7.76 -17.19 25.00
#